data_AF-A0A7V2Z1Z2-F1
#
_entry.id   AF-A0A7V2Z1Z2-F1
#
_cell.length_a   1.000
_cell.length_b   1.000
_cell.length_c   1.000
_cell.angle_alpha   90.00
_cell.angle_beta   90.00
_cell.angle_gamma   90.00
#
_symmetry.space_group_name_H-M   'P 1'
#
loop_
_entity.id
_entity.type
_entity.pdbx_description
1 polymer ?
#
loop_
_entity_poly.entity_id
_entity_poly.type
_entity_poly.pdbx_seq_one_letter_code
_entity_poly.pdbx_strand_id
1 'polypeptide(L)'
;MKVAEMPKKSAGGTPALPSPSAFCNWLNKLGEKLFMHRKRKLTSLLPSNLMTNSVAVPELRRWAAIAALTALAAPVWSGDWLNVRGNSARTGVASESLTLPLALRWSRRAAQPPAPGFTSSTLVSTKGPGVQGANEPVAHDWVFHPIVLGDRLFYASSSEEAVICLNADDGTEQWVFFAQGPVRFAPTVAGGRLYVGSDDGRVYCLDPASGTPLWSADGAPGQRNAIGHHRPISAWPVRGGPVVQGGAVYFAAGLFPAQGTFLNQVDAQTGAPTGFGQTRVPYALCGQLMLAQGPAGEERLWAPMGRLAPVEFVRATGAPVVPSPPYQRGQGASDLFTVDGLPAWGPDESLLVIFRISTAYVNLGSGIGGKQNDKIPQGISVGLNGWAALADAERFYFLEQARLFAVPLAGFRAAIAERERAILAKEETWDDDDYYTLPIPRNGLMGKDDRFLRADLEAAKVWATPLDKADGHRSMILAGGTLFVGGNNRVSAFDAATGAQQWSAPVAGVAMGLAVADGALFVSTTDGMLYRFENGAADPVEHTHPVSNPYSPDATIEQYAAEAVAAMGGPTRNGVCLALGVGNGQLAYEIAQRHPGALIFCLEPDAAVVTQARSLLRQAGVYGSRIVIRHEPDPELEYPDYFANVILSSSALAGAGVPYNPARVVRMVAPDHGKIVMPDAMDTSAWTGEQLGQWVTAFGAAGGIWKTAQRGPRPRVGVWNCGTGAGNTMNTGERLLDGFTNLNLQWFGDPYAADVVERHAVPAPPLFANGVLYRFGKFDSVDAMDAYNGTRLWTATVPGLTRTLVSHTAVQGVADDDGIFLTATTACVQLSRHDGSILRQLTHQRPGCEWGYVGFADKNLVGSSQEPEADAAFGAGLLGLVDARLATFLSKVAVGKDLFCIDLATETKKWTYTGGAILQTTITPDADRIFFVESLNPAATGSEDGLVDMKDLLASAGGGARIVALNAATGAVSWTSPITRNVDLQYQWAVFLARRGNTLLLTRSYYKTNPADGLLYRLYDFEAINALTGQSLWVHPYQAAKSGEYYGLRNGKNTLGSRPILMEDVFYATSNFGSSITGKYVAKFSLTTGDPIGALIGIGTHDK
;
A
#
# COMPACT_ATOMS: atom_id res chain seq x y z
N MET A 1 21.66 25.37 -39.94
CA MET A 1 23.00 25.51 -40.54
C MET A 1 24.04 25.04 -39.52
N LYS A 2 25.08 24.33 -39.98
CA LYS A 2 26.18 23.76 -39.19
C LYS A 2 26.97 24.81 -38.40
N VAL A 3 27.56 24.35 -37.29
CA VAL A 3 28.44 25.03 -36.32
C VAL A 3 29.85 25.31 -36.88
N ALA A 4 30.42 26.48 -36.54
CA ALA A 4 31.86 26.84 -36.35
C ALA A 4 31.97 28.40 -36.40
N GLU A 5 32.69 29.18 -35.59
CA GLU A 5 33.93 29.05 -34.81
C GLU A 5 33.87 30.03 -33.60
N MET A 6 34.46 29.67 -32.45
CA MET A 6 34.89 30.64 -31.42
C MET A 6 36.42 30.72 -31.42
N PRO A 7 37.04 31.90 -31.26
CA PRO A 7 38.49 32.02 -31.21
C PRO A 7 39.07 31.56 -29.85
N LYS A 8 40.26 30.95 -29.92
CA LYS A 8 41.06 30.44 -28.80
C LYS A 8 41.58 31.54 -27.86
N LYS A 9 41.71 31.19 -26.58
CA LYS A 9 42.43 31.90 -25.50
C LYS A 9 43.93 32.08 -25.81
N SER A 10 44.49 33.22 -25.42
CA SER A 10 45.89 33.36 -25.00
C SER A 10 45.96 33.99 -23.60
N ALA A 11 47.11 33.81 -22.95
CA ALA A 11 47.31 33.78 -21.52
C ALA A 11 47.21 35.12 -20.75
N GLY A 12 46.79 35.03 -19.49
CA GLY A 12 47.01 36.04 -18.44
C GLY A 12 46.07 37.24 -18.44
N GLY A 13 44.94 37.14 -17.72
CA GLY A 13 44.04 38.26 -17.41
C GLY A 13 42.57 37.84 -17.34
N THR A 14 41.87 38.22 -16.26
CA THR A 14 40.44 37.99 -16.04
C THR A 14 39.59 38.67 -17.13
N PRO A 15 38.66 37.97 -17.83
CA PRO A 15 37.74 38.66 -18.73
C PRO A 15 36.49 39.12 -17.96
N ALA A 16 36.20 40.41 -18.03
CA ALA A 16 34.92 40.96 -17.60
C ALA A 16 33.79 40.46 -18.53
N LEU A 17 32.68 40.03 -17.93
CA LEU A 17 31.43 39.76 -18.64
C LEU A 17 30.93 41.05 -19.34
N PRO A 18 30.36 40.98 -20.56
CA PRO A 18 29.77 42.15 -21.20
C PRO A 18 28.56 42.61 -20.38
N SER A 19 28.36 43.93 -20.29
CA SER A 19 27.21 44.48 -19.58
C SER A 19 25.88 44.04 -20.21
N PRO A 20 24.79 43.88 -19.43
CA PRO A 20 23.49 43.43 -19.90
C PRO A 20 22.96 44.21 -21.13
N SER A 21 23.31 45.49 -21.23
CA SER A 21 22.96 46.37 -22.35
C SER A 21 23.60 45.94 -23.69
N ALA A 22 24.79 45.35 -23.70
CA ALA A 22 25.45 44.90 -24.93
C ALA A 22 24.83 43.60 -25.48
N PHE A 23 24.36 42.72 -24.60
CA PHE A 23 23.67 41.48 -24.96
C PHE A 23 22.25 41.72 -25.48
N CYS A 24 21.51 42.64 -24.85
CA CYS A 24 20.18 43.06 -25.34
C CYS A 24 20.25 43.76 -26.71
N ASN A 25 21.28 44.56 -26.97
CA ASN A 25 21.47 45.20 -28.29
C ASN A 25 21.82 44.20 -29.40
N TRP A 26 22.45 43.08 -29.06
CA TRP A 26 22.74 42.01 -30.02
C TRP A 26 21.47 41.21 -30.38
N LEU A 27 20.61 40.91 -29.39
CA LEU A 27 19.32 40.25 -29.62
C LEU A 27 18.33 41.13 -30.41
N ASN A 28 18.29 42.44 -30.14
CA ASN A 28 17.43 43.37 -30.88
C ASN A 28 17.85 43.49 -32.37
N LYS A 29 19.15 43.49 -32.68
CA LYS A 29 19.63 43.48 -34.08
C LYS A 29 19.35 42.17 -34.82
N LEU A 30 19.22 41.05 -34.10
CA LEU A 30 18.82 39.77 -34.67
C LEU A 30 17.31 39.74 -34.98
N GLY A 31 16.49 40.34 -34.09
CA GLY A 31 15.05 40.51 -34.27
C GLY A 31 14.68 41.42 -35.45
N GLU A 32 15.38 42.54 -35.63
CA GLU A 32 15.13 43.47 -36.75
C GLU A 32 15.45 42.87 -38.13
N LYS A 33 16.41 41.94 -38.23
CA LYS A 33 16.73 41.26 -39.50
C LYS A 33 15.76 40.14 -39.86
N LEU A 34 15.09 39.53 -38.88
CA LEU A 34 14.10 38.46 -39.11
C LEU A 34 12.70 39.00 -39.44
N PHE A 35 12.39 40.25 -39.06
CA PHE A 35 11.07 40.85 -39.28
C PHE A 35 10.90 41.52 -40.66
N MET A 36 11.98 41.71 -41.43
CA MET A 36 11.98 42.40 -42.74
C MET A 36 12.01 41.45 -43.97
N HIS A 37 11.46 40.22 -43.86
CA HIS A 37 11.36 39.32 -45.02
C HIS A 37 9.99 38.66 -45.28
N ARG A 38 8.91 39.09 -44.62
CA ARG A 38 7.53 38.68 -45.01
C ARG A 38 6.51 39.80 -44.87
N LYS A 39 6.64 40.83 -45.72
CA LYS A 39 5.53 41.73 -46.06
C LYS A 39 5.83 42.46 -47.36
N ARG A 40 5.58 41.81 -48.51
CA ARG A 40 5.31 42.48 -49.81
C ARG A 40 4.96 41.46 -50.89
N LYS A 41 3.67 41.44 -51.24
CA LYS A 41 3.05 41.19 -52.56
C LYS A 41 1.79 40.36 -52.39
N LEU A 42 0.63 41.03 -52.37
CA LEU A 42 -0.64 40.47 -52.80
C LEU A 42 -1.65 41.61 -52.98
N THR A 43 -1.56 42.28 -54.14
CA THR A 43 -2.69 42.96 -54.80
C THR A 43 -2.34 43.12 -56.28
N SER A 44 -3.36 42.97 -57.13
CA SER A 44 -3.43 43.08 -58.59
C SER A 44 -2.88 41.90 -59.41
N LEU A 45 -3.79 41.10 -59.97
CA LEU A 45 -4.03 40.97 -61.42
C LEU A 45 -5.04 39.84 -61.71
N LEU A 46 -6.25 40.23 -62.12
CA LEU A 46 -7.07 39.46 -63.07
C LEU A 46 -6.79 40.08 -64.45
N PRO A 47 -6.66 39.27 -65.53
CA PRO A 47 -7.86 39.03 -66.34
C PRO A 47 -8.00 37.64 -66.99
N SER A 48 -9.25 37.41 -67.37
CA SER A 48 -9.89 36.43 -68.27
C SER A 48 -9.09 35.96 -69.51
N ASN A 49 -9.00 34.63 -69.74
CA ASN A 49 -9.70 33.90 -70.82
C ASN A 49 -9.16 32.46 -71.05
N LEU A 50 -10.11 31.60 -71.44
CA LEU A 50 -10.01 30.37 -72.28
C LEU A 50 -9.53 29.03 -71.68
N MET A 51 -10.55 28.16 -71.55
CA MET A 51 -10.62 26.73 -71.87
C MET A 51 -9.31 25.98 -72.24
N THR A 52 -9.00 24.91 -71.49
CA THR A 52 -9.10 23.49 -71.90
C THR A 52 -8.28 22.59 -70.97
N ASN A 53 -8.88 21.44 -70.62
CA ASN A 53 -8.30 20.15 -70.20
C ASN A 53 -7.17 20.05 -69.15
N SER A 54 -7.53 19.26 -68.13
CA SER A 54 -6.74 18.19 -67.49
C SER A 54 -5.80 18.54 -66.31
N VAL A 55 -6.14 17.91 -65.17
CA VAL A 55 -5.31 17.49 -64.02
C VAL A 55 -4.70 18.58 -63.13
N ALA A 56 -5.26 18.72 -61.90
CA ALA A 56 -4.49 18.75 -60.65
C ALA A 56 -5.42 18.75 -59.41
N VAL A 57 -5.49 17.61 -58.72
CA VAL A 57 -6.20 17.35 -57.45
C VAL A 57 -5.40 17.64 -56.13
N PRO A 58 -4.31 18.47 -56.02
CA PRO A 58 -3.68 18.70 -54.71
C PRO A 58 -4.18 19.91 -53.90
N GLU A 59 -4.85 20.92 -54.47
CA GLU A 59 -5.10 22.18 -53.74
C GLU A 59 -6.41 22.21 -52.93
N LEU A 60 -7.45 21.49 -53.36
CA LEU A 60 -8.69 21.33 -52.58
C LEU A 60 -8.48 20.51 -51.29
N ARG A 61 -7.51 19.57 -51.29
CA ARG A 61 -7.12 18.83 -50.08
C ARG A 61 -6.36 19.69 -49.07
N ARG A 62 -5.64 20.73 -49.49
CA ARG A 62 -4.93 21.63 -48.57
C ARG A 62 -5.88 22.56 -47.84
N TRP A 63 -6.91 23.09 -48.51
CA TRP A 63 -7.92 23.91 -47.83
C TRP A 63 -8.89 23.08 -46.98
N ALA A 64 -9.24 21.86 -47.41
CA ALA A 64 -9.97 20.91 -46.57
C ALA A 64 -9.15 20.44 -45.34
N ALA A 65 -7.84 20.27 -45.47
CA ALA A 65 -6.96 19.91 -44.35
C ALA A 65 -6.75 21.09 -43.37
N ILE A 66 -6.69 22.34 -43.85
CA ILE A 66 -6.57 23.53 -42.99
C ILE A 66 -7.91 23.82 -42.27
N ALA A 67 -9.04 23.58 -42.92
CA ALA A 67 -10.36 23.63 -42.28
C ALA A 67 -10.57 22.47 -41.28
N ALA A 68 -10.06 21.26 -41.57
CA ALA A 68 -10.09 20.12 -40.65
C ALA A 68 -9.10 20.26 -39.47
N LEU A 69 -7.97 20.94 -39.66
CA LEU A 69 -6.99 21.22 -38.58
C LEU A 69 -7.41 22.35 -37.63
N THR A 70 -8.39 23.18 -38.02
CA THR A 70 -8.97 24.21 -37.15
C THR A 70 -10.32 23.81 -36.55
N ALA A 71 -10.95 22.73 -37.04
CA ALA A 71 -12.23 22.20 -36.55
C ALA A 71 -12.10 21.06 -35.50
N LEU A 72 -10.90 20.74 -35.02
CA LEU A 72 -10.66 19.69 -34.01
C LEU A 72 -10.44 20.21 -32.58
N ALA A 73 -10.55 21.51 -32.35
CA ALA A 73 -10.73 22.01 -30.98
C ALA A 73 -12.22 21.96 -30.68
N ALA A 74 -12.66 20.97 -29.90
CA ALA A 74 -13.96 21.09 -29.23
C ALA A 74 -13.98 22.46 -28.53
N PRO A 75 -15.00 23.30 -28.74
CA PRO A 75 -15.13 24.53 -27.97
C PRO A 75 -15.08 24.13 -26.48
N VAL A 76 -14.21 24.76 -25.71
CA VAL A 76 -14.26 24.70 -24.25
C VAL A 76 -15.36 25.68 -23.86
N TRP A 77 -16.46 25.18 -23.30
CA TRP A 77 -17.61 26.01 -22.93
C TRP A 77 -17.31 26.64 -21.56
N SER A 78 -17.78 27.86 -21.34
CA SER A 78 -17.73 28.45 -19.99
C SER A 78 -18.71 27.68 -19.09
N GLY A 79 -18.24 26.63 -18.42
CA GLY A 79 -19.06 25.72 -17.61
C GLY A 79 -18.49 24.30 -17.49
N ASP A 80 -17.51 23.92 -18.33
CA ASP A 80 -16.97 22.56 -18.29
C ASP A 80 -16.28 22.20 -16.96
N TRP A 81 -16.41 20.93 -16.56
CA TRP A 81 -15.77 20.35 -15.38
C TRP A 81 -14.64 19.41 -15.81
N LEU A 82 -13.47 19.97 -16.10
CA LEU A 82 -12.42 19.31 -16.91
C LEU A 82 -11.43 18.44 -16.11
N ASN A 83 -11.50 18.49 -14.79
CA ASN A 83 -10.64 17.71 -13.90
C ASN A 83 -11.42 17.35 -12.63
N VAL A 84 -10.87 16.46 -11.82
CA VAL A 84 -11.33 16.28 -10.45
C VAL A 84 -11.36 17.64 -9.71
N ARG A 85 -12.44 17.90 -8.98
CA ARG A 85 -12.65 19.23 -8.35
C ARG A 85 -12.55 20.41 -9.35
N GLY A 86 -12.96 20.17 -10.60
CA GLY A 86 -13.22 21.14 -11.66
C GLY A 86 -12.02 21.51 -12.53
N ASN A 87 -10.83 21.66 -11.96
CA ASN A 87 -9.65 22.19 -12.68
C ASN A 87 -8.32 21.69 -12.12
N SER A 88 -7.20 22.00 -12.79
CA SER A 88 -5.85 21.56 -12.38
C SER A 88 -5.36 22.09 -11.03
N ALA A 89 -6.01 23.13 -10.49
CA ALA A 89 -5.78 23.64 -9.13
C ALA A 89 -6.72 23.00 -8.09
N ARG A 90 -7.66 22.14 -8.53
CA ARG A 90 -8.58 21.35 -7.69
C ARG A 90 -9.42 22.17 -6.71
N THR A 91 -9.85 23.35 -7.15
CA THR A 91 -10.59 24.33 -6.33
C THR A 91 -11.93 23.80 -5.80
N GLY A 92 -12.61 22.91 -6.54
CA GLY A 92 -13.97 22.47 -6.22
C GLY A 92 -15.04 23.52 -6.49
N VAL A 93 -14.72 24.56 -7.27
CA VAL A 93 -15.61 25.67 -7.61
C VAL A 93 -15.94 25.64 -9.10
N ALA A 94 -17.22 25.56 -9.43
CA ALA A 94 -17.74 25.71 -10.79
C ALA A 94 -17.81 27.20 -11.18
N SER A 95 -17.62 27.47 -12.48
CA SER A 95 -17.78 28.81 -13.04
C SER A 95 -19.25 29.22 -13.22
N GLU A 96 -20.16 28.24 -13.28
CA GLU A 96 -21.59 28.45 -13.49
C GLU A 96 -22.41 28.34 -12.19
N SER A 97 -23.67 28.77 -12.26
CA SER A 97 -24.65 28.72 -11.17
C SER A 97 -25.84 27.87 -11.57
N LEU A 98 -26.32 27.01 -10.67
CA LEU A 98 -27.51 26.20 -10.89
C LEU A 98 -28.76 26.88 -10.33
N THR A 99 -29.88 26.73 -11.04
CA THR A 99 -31.19 27.19 -10.56
C THR A 99 -31.90 26.02 -9.87
N LEU A 100 -32.31 26.20 -8.61
CA LEU A 100 -33.05 25.20 -7.84
C LEU A 100 -34.58 25.41 -8.01
N PRO A 101 -35.43 24.36 -7.82
CA PRO A 101 -35.09 23.00 -7.44
C PRO A 101 -34.61 22.15 -8.63
N LEU A 102 -33.72 21.19 -8.35
CA LEU A 102 -33.31 20.20 -9.35
C LEU A 102 -34.22 18.96 -9.30
N ALA A 103 -34.49 18.37 -10.45
CA ALA A 103 -35.14 17.07 -10.58
C ALA A 103 -34.15 16.05 -11.17
N LEU A 104 -34.33 14.76 -10.83
CA LEU A 104 -33.56 13.68 -11.43
C LEU A 104 -33.92 13.59 -12.92
N ARG A 105 -32.90 13.65 -13.78
CA ARG A 105 -33.08 13.51 -15.23
C ARG A 105 -32.79 12.11 -15.73
N TRP A 106 -31.66 11.57 -15.30
CA TRP A 106 -31.32 10.18 -15.54
C TRP A 106 -30.43 9.64 -14.42
N SER A 107 -30.49 8.33 -14.24
CA SER A 107 -29.56 7.58 -13.40
C SER A 107 -28.99 6.39 -14.15
N ARG A 108 -27.72 6.08 -13.94
CA ARG A 108 -27.05 4.95 -14.56
C ARG A 108 -26.33 4.09 -13.54
N ARG A 109 -26.56 2.79 -13.59
CA ARG A 109 -25.76 1.79 -12.90
C ARG A 109 -24.61 1.34 -13.80
N ALA A 110 -23.37 1.57 -13.37
CA ALA A 110 -22.20 0.98 -14.03
C ALA A 110 -22.27 -0.55 -14.02
N ALA A 111 -21.61 -1.21 -14.97
CA ALA A 111 -21.64 -2.67 -15.06
C ALA A 111 -21.14 -3.34 -13.76
N GLN A 112 -20.17 -2.72 -13.10
CA GLN A 112 -19.64 -3.12 -11.80
C GLN A 112 -19.38 -1.88 -10.94
N PRO A 113 -19.50 -1.98 -9.60
CA PRO A 113 -19.11 -0.91 -8.71
C PRO A 113 -17.61 -0.63 -8.79
N PRO A 114 -17.14 0.54 -8.32
CA PRO A 114 -15.71 0.83 -8.19
C PRO A 114 -14.96 -0.28 -7.45
N ALA A 115 -13.72 -0.54 -7.86
CA ALA A 115 -12.81 -1.49 -7.23
C ALA A 115 -11.59 -0.76 -6.65
N PRO A 116 -11.68 -0.26 -5.39
CA PRO A 116 -10.61 0.47 -4.75
C PRO A 116 -9.30 -0.32 -4.71
N GLY A 117 -8.19 0.39 -4.87
CA GLY A 117 -6.86 -0.17 -4.71
C GLY A 117 -6.57 -0.43 -3.24
N PHE A 118 -7.18 0.33 -2.34
CA PHE A 118 -7.08 0.11 -0.90
C PHE A 118 -8.49 -0.05 -0.35
N THR A 119 -8.88 -1.25 0.06
CA THR A 119 -10.23 -1.49 0.59
C THR A 119 -10.36 -0.89 2.00
N SER A 120 -11.53 -0.33 2.29
CA SER A 120 -11.83 0.53 3.45
C SER A 120 -12.08 -0.21 4.76
N SER A 121 -12.17 -1.54 4.75
CA SER A 121 -12.34 -2.31 5.99
C SER A 121 -11.08 -2.28 6.89
N THR A 122 -10.00 -1.67 6.40
CA THR A 122 -8.64 -1.72 6.93
C THR A 122 -8.30 -0.71 8.03
N LEU A 123 -9.22 0.19 8.38
CA LEU A 123 -9.06 1.06 9.55
C LEU A 123 -10.35 1.17 10.34
N VAL A 124 -10.78 0.05 10.93
CA VAL A 124 -11.31 0.15 12.30
C VAL A 124 -10.15 0.65 13.16
N SER A 125 -10.03 1.98 13.16
CA SER A 125 -9.51 2.83 14.20
C SER A 125 -8.65 2.12 15.24
N THR A 126 -7.40 2.58 15.33
CA THR A 126 -6.53 2.48 16.51
C THR A 126 -7.17 2.93 17.83
N LYS A 127 -8.49 3.16 17.88
CA LYS A 127 -9.27 3.65 19.02
C LYS A 127 -10.45 2.73 19.41
N GLY A 128 -10.42 1.45 19.02
CA GLY A 128 -11.29 0.41 19.59
C GLY A 128 -12.71 0.33 19.01
N PRO A 129 -13.51 -0.66 19.47
CA PRO A 129 -14.89 -0.85 19.04
C PRO A 129 -15.75 0.30 19.57
N GLY A 130 -16.25 1.14 18.67
CA GLY A 130 -17.08 2.31 19.00
C GLY A 130 -16.63 3.62 18.35
N VAL A 131 -15.41 3.69 17.82
CA VAL A 131 -14.96 4.82 16.98
C VAL A 131 -15.06 4.42 15.51
N GLN A 132 -16.30 4.31 15.03
CA GLN A 132 -16.56 4.34 13.59
C GLN A 132 -16.39 5.80 13.10
N GLY A 133 -15.64 6.00 12.00
CA GLY A 133 -15.63 7.27 11.29
C GLY A 133 -14.52 8.26 11.65
N ALA A 134 -13.27 7.84 11.89
CA ALA A 134 -12.14 8.77 11.91
C ALA A 134 -10.89 8.16 11.26
N ASN A 135 -10.57 8.64 10.06
CA ASN A 135 -9.31 8.51 9.32
C ASN A 135 -9.13 7.21 8.52
N GLU A 136 -9.96 7.01 7.50
CA GLU A 136 -9.62 6.13 6.36
C GLU A 136 -8.62 6.89 5.47
N PRO A 137 -7.47 6.35 5.02
CA PRO A 137 -6.37 7.18 4.55
C PRO A 137 -6.41 7.46 3.05
N VAL A 138 -7.26 6.79 2.27
CA VAL A 138 -7.28 6.89 0.80
C VAL A 138 -8.68 6.47 0.25
N ALA A 139 -9.59 7.41 -0.05
CA ALA A 139 -10.87 7.12 -0.74
C ALA A 139 -11.02 7.71 -2.15
N HIS A 140 -9.94 8.27 -2.73
CA HIS A 140 -9.94 8.86 -4.07
C HIS A 140 -10.40 7.94 -5.21
N ASP A 141 -10.38 6.61 -5.01
CA ASP A 141 -10.81 5.62 -6.00
C ASP A 141 -12.02 4.78 -5.55
N TRP A 142 -12.77 5.26 -4.54
CA TRP A 142 -14.01 4.63 -4.07
C TRP A 142 -15.22 4.94 -4.93
N VAL A 143 -15.14 5.98 -5.74
CA VAL A 143 -16.19 6.39 -6.67
C VAL A 143 -15.57 6.66 -8.04
N PHE A 144 -16.40 6.59 -9.08
CA PHE A 144 -15.99 7.05 -10.40
C PHE A 144 -16.12 8.56 -10.46
N HIS A 145 -15.04 9.31 -10.29
CA HIS A 145 -15.09 10.77 -10.36
C HIS A 145 -15.44 11.24 -11.79
N PRO A 146 -16.62 11.83 -12.02
CA PRO A 146 -17.02 12.26 -13.34
C PRO A 146 -16.34 13.58 -13.71
N ILE A 147 -16.02 13.73 -15.00
CA ILE A 147 -15.66 15.01 -15.62
C ILE A 147 -16.59 15.26 -16.81
N VAL A 148 -16.81 16.53 -17.15
CA VAL A 148 -17.76 16.92 -18.20
C VAL A 148 -17.12 17.92 -19.15
N LEU A 149 -17.20 17.65 -20.46
CA LEU A 149 -16.76 18.52 -21.55
C LEU A 149 -17.91 18.62 -22.56
N GLY A 150 -18.59 19.76 -22.61
CA GLY A 150 -19.79 19.93 -23.43
C GLY A 150 -20.85 18.87 -23.12
N ASP A 151 -21.30 18.16 -24.16
CA ASP A 151 -22.33 17.10 -24.10
C ASP A 151 -21.80 15.74 -23.64
N ARG A 152 -20.58 15.67 -23.09
CA ARG A 152 -19.90 14.41 -22.76
C ARG A 152 -19.47 14.33 -21.31
N LEU A 153 -19.89 13.25 -20.65
CA LEU A 153 -19.42 12.89 -19.32
C LEU A 153 -18.43 11.73 -19.44
N PHE A 154 -17.23 11.90 -18.90
CA PHE A 154 -16.23 10.84 -18.82
C PHE A 154 -16.05 10.38 -17.38
N TYR A 155 -15.84 9.08 -17.20
CA TYR A 155 -15.36 8.54 -15.94
C TYR A 155 -14.37 7.41 -16.19
N ALA A 156 -13.41 7.29 -15.28
CA ALA A 156 -12.47 6.19 -15.23
C ALA A 156 -13.06 5.06 -14.37
N SER A 157 -12.95 3.82 -14.85
CA SER A 157 -13.44 2.63 -14.16
C SER A 157 -12.28 1.75 -13.71
N SER A 158 -12.09 1.67 -12.39
CA SER A 158 -11.10 0.80 -11.75
C SER A 158 -11.50 -0.68 -11.82
N SER A 159 -12.81 -0.97 -11.90
CA SER A 159 -13.35 -2.32 -12.00
C SER A 159 -13.43 -2.83 -13.44
N GLU A 160 -13.59 -1.97 -14.44
CA GLU A 160 -13.68 -2.35 -15.85
C GLU A 160 -12.37 -2.14 -16.63
N GLU A 161 -11.29 -1.68 -15.99
CA GLU A 161 -10.00 -1.37 -16.64
C GLU A 161 -10.15 -0.42 -17.85
N ALA A 162 -11.03 0.57 -17.72
CA ALA A 162 -11.50 1.34 -18.86
C ALA A 162 -11.79 2.80 -18.54
N VAL A 163 -11.87 3.62 -19.60
CA VAL A 163 -12.47 4.95 -19.60
C VAL A 163 -13.78 4.86 -20.38
N ILE A 164 -14.86 5.35 -19.79
CA ILE A 164 -16.19 5.34 -20.40
C ILE A 164 -16.63 6.77 -20.67
N CYS A 165 -17.19 6.99 -21.86
CA CYS A 165 -17.86 8.23 -22.23
C CYS A 165 -19.36 8.01 -22.32
N LEU A 166 -20.10 8.89 -21.66
CA LEU A 166 -21.54 9.00 -21.73
C LEU A 166 -21.92 10.29 -22.45
N ASN A 167 -23.06 10.25 -23.11
CA ASN A 167 -23.80 11.46 -23.40
C ASN A 167 -24.24 12.05 -22.05
N ALA A 168 -23.78 13.27 -21.76
CA ALA A 168 -24.13 13.96 -20.53
C ALA A 168 -25.64 14.21 -20.44
N ASP A 169 -26.32 14.34 -21.59
CA ASP A 169 -27.72 14.72 -21.62
C ASP A 169 -28.68 13.61 -21.20
N ASP A 170 -28.49 12.42 -21.77
CA ASP A 170 -29.40 11.28 -21.61
C ASP A 170 -28.76 10.08 -20.91
N GLY A 171 -27.47 10.12 -20.56
CA GLY A 171 -26.78 9.03 -19.88
C GLY A 171 -26.46 7.81 -20.74
N THR A 172 -26.67 7.89 -22.06
CA THR A 172 -26.35 6.80 -23.01
C THR A 172 -24.84 6.66 -23.22
N GLU A 173 -24.35 5.42 -23.33
CA GLU A 173 -22.93 5.16 -23.58
C GLU A 173 -22.57 5.48 -25.03
N GLN A 174 -21.56 6.33 -25.22
CA GLN A 174 -21.06 6.73 -26.54
C GLN A 174 -19.88 5.87 -26.98
N TRP A 175 -18.92 5.65 -26.08
CA TRP A 175 -17.74 4.82 -26.35
C TRP A 175 -17.10 4.31 -25.05
N VAL A 176 -16.30 3.26 -25.19
CA VAL A 176 -15.45 2.70 -24.14
C VAL A 176 -14.02 2.51 -24.67
N PHE A 177 -13.04 2.95 -23.90
CA PHE A 177 -11.62 2.69 -24.14
C PHE A 177 -11.10 1.73 -23.07
N PHE A 178 -10.60 0.56 -23.47
CA PHE A 178 -9.99 -0.40 -22.56
C PHE A 178 -8.48 -0.17 -22.43
N ALA A 179 -8.01 0.14 -21.23
CA ALA A 179 -6.59 0.17 -20.89
C ALA A 179 -6.03 -1.26 -20.71
N GLN A 180 -4.76 -1.39 -20.32
CA GLN A 180 -4.14 -2.67 -19.94
C GLN A 180 -4.08 -2.84 -18.41
N GLY A 181 -4.91 -2.11 -17.66
CA GLY A 181 -4.98 -2.16 -16.20
C GLY A 181 -6.06 -1.22 -15.65
N PRO A 182 -6.36 -1.27 -14.34
CA PRO A 182 -7.28 -0.33 -13.71
C PRO A 182 -6.96 1.13 -14.02
N VAL A 183 -7.98 1.90 -14.39
CA VAL A 183 -7.91 3.37 -14.45
C VAL A 183 -8.59 3.89 -13.19
N ARG A 184 -7.79 4.36 -12.22
CA ARG A 184 -8.28 4.65 -10.85
C ARG A 184 -8.72 6.09 -10.63
N PHE A 185 -8.08 7.02 -11.33
CA PHE A 185 -8.25 8.45 -11.11
C PHE A 185 -9.06 9.08 -12.23
N ALA A 186 -9.76 10.17 -11.91
CA ALA A 186 -10.50 10.95 -12.88
C ALA A 186 -9.64 11.29 -14.11
N PRO A 187 -10.18 11.21 -15.33
CA PRO A 187 -9.50 11.76 -16.49
C PRO A 187 -9.26 13.28 -16.36
N THR A 188 -8.24 13.78 -17.05
CA THR A 188 -7.95 15.22 -17.17
C THR A 188 -8.20 15.65 -18.61
N VAL A 189 -9.01 16.69 -18.84
CA VAL A 189 -9.15 17.32 -20.16
C VAL A 189 -8.33 18.59 -20.24
N ALA A 190 -7.52 18.71 -21.28
CA ALA A 190 -6.77 19.93 -21.58
C ALA A 190 -6.47 20.04 -23.07
N GLY A 191 -6.62 21.23 -23.64
CA GLY A 191 -6.32 21.48 -25.05
C GLY A 191 -7.10 20.58 -26.03
N GLY A 192 -8.35 20.25 -25.69
CA GLY A 192 -9.22 19.38 -26.50
C GLY A 192 -8.85 17.89 -26.48
N ARG A 193 -8.06 17.45 -25.50
CA ARG A 193 -7.59 16.06 -25.36
C ARG A 193 -7.89 15.52 -23.97
N LEU A 194 -8.08 14.20 -23.89
CA LEU A 194 -8.39 13.48 -22.66
C LEU A 194 -7.18 12.66 -22.21
N TYR A 195 -6.70 12.87 -20.98
CA TYR A 195 -5.51 12.23 -20.42
C TYR A 195 -5.87 11.33 -19.25
N VAL A 196 -5.36 10.09 -19.23
CA VAL A 196 -5.62 9.12 -18.16
C VAL A 196 -4.36 8.34 -17.79
N GLY A 197 -4.18 8.06 -16.49
CA GLY A 197 -3.15 7.17 -15.97
C GLY A 197 -3.73 5.81 -15.61
N SER A 198 -2.99 4.74 -15.88
CA SER A 198 -3.43 3.36 -15.65
C SER A 198 -2.43 2.57 -14.80
N ASP A 199 -2.95 1.59 -14.06
CA ASP A 199 -2.16 0.61 -13.31
C ASP A 199 -1.23 -0.23 -14.22
N ASP A 200 -1.40 -0.21 -15.55
CA ASP A 200 -0.44 -0.77 -16.51
C ASP A 200 0.86 0.02 -16.64
N GLY A 201 1.02 1.11 -15.89
CA GLY A 201 2.25 1.90 -15.88
C GLY A 201 2.32 2.91 -17.02
N ARG A 202 1.21 3.18 -17.72
CA ARG A 202 1.14 4.15 -18.82
C ARG A 202 0.21 5.31 -18.53
N VAL A 203 0.51 6.43 -19.20
CA VAL A 203 -0.46 7.48 -19.46
C VAL A 203 -0.93 7.37 -20.91
N TYR A 204 -2.23 7.51 -21.12
CA TYR A 204 -2.88 7.57 -22.42
C TYR A 204 -3.41 8.97 -22.69
N CYS A 205 -3.27 9.41 -23.94
CA CYS A 205 -3.96 10.56 -24.49
C CYS A 205 -4.98 10.08 -25.51
N LEU A 206 -6.24 10.38 -25.29
CA LEU A 206 -7.38 9.93 -26.09
C LEU A 206 -8.04 11.14 -26.77
N ASP A 207 -8.63 10.87 -27.93
CA ASP A 207 -9.59 11.78 -28.55
C ASP A 207 -10.90 11.76 -27.73
N PRO A 208 -11.36 12.89 -27.16
CA PRO A 208 -12.58 12.91 -26.35
C PRO A 208 -13.83 12.48 -27.13
N ALA A 209 -13.85 12.68 -28.46
CA ALA A 209 -15.03 12.41 -29.27
C ALA A 209 -15.22 10.92 -29.56
N SER A 210 -14.13 10.17 -29.77
CA SER A 210 -14.18 8.77 -30.18
C SER A 210 -13.56 7.79 -29.18
N GLY A 211 -12.82 8.26 -28.17
CA GLY A 211 -12.04 7.42 -27.26
C GLY A 211 -10.79 6.80 -27.90
N THR A 212 -10.49 7.16 -29.15
CA THR A 212 -9.34 6.60 -29.87
C THR A 212 -8.03 7.08 -29.24
N PRO A 213 -7.07 6.17 -28.96
CA PRO A 213 -5.77 6.58 -28.44
C PRO A 213 -4.98 7.37 -29.48
N LEU A 214 -4.59 8.59 -29.13
CA LEU A 214 -3.74 9.48 -29.93
C LEU A 214 -2.26 9.17 -29.69
N TRP A 215 -1.89 8.89 -28.43
CA TRP A 215 -0.57 8.41 -28.03
C TRP A 215 -0.63 7.78 -26.62
N SER A 216 0.41 7.03 -26.25
CA SER A 216 0.66 6.56 -24.88
C SER A 216 2.12 6.76 -24.50
N ALA A 217 2.41 6.96 -23.22
CA ALA A 217 3.76 7.11 -22.68
C ALA A 217 3.99 6.23 -21.45
N ASP A 218 5.15 5.59 -21.39
CA ASP A 218 5.55 4.73 -20.26
C ASP A 218 6.02 5.57 -19.07
N GLY A 219 5.59 5.18 -17.86
CA GLY A 219 5.94 5.86 -16.62
C GLY A 219 7.28 5.45 -16.01
N ALA A 220 7.85 4.35 -16.46
CA ALA A 220 9.13 3.79 -15.98
C ALA A 220 9.98 3.31 -17.17
N PRO A 221 11.30 3.10 -17.00
CA PRO A 221 12.19 2.75 -18.10
C PRO A 221 12.11 1.28 -18.52
N GLY A 222 11.33 0.46 -17.82
CA GLY A 222 11.17 -0.97 -18.09
C GLY A 222 9.72 -1.44 -17.89
N GLN A 223 9.40 -2.59 -18.49
CA GLN A 223 8.06 -3.16 -18.55
C GLN A 223 7.97 -4.44 -17.73
N ARG A 224 8.01 -4.31 -16.40
CA ARG A 224 7.88 -5.46 -15.50
C ARG A 224 6.49 -5.52 -14.90
N ASN A 225 5.86 -6.68 -14.93
CA ASN A 225 4.60 -6.91 -14.22
C ASN A 225 4.81 -7.46 -12.80
N ALA A 226 3.85 -7.21 -11.92
CA ALA A 226 3.66 -7.84 -10.61
C ALA A 226 2.18 -8.21 -10.42
N ILE A 227 1.89 -9.15 -9.52
CA ILE A 227 0.49 -9.41 -9.14
C ILE A 227 0.08 -8.38 -8.09
N GLY A 228 -0.67 -7.36 -8.50
CA GLY A 228 -1.10 -6.27 -7.62
C GLY A 228 -2.62 -6.23 -7.50
N HIS A 229 -3.18 -6.38 -6.30
CA HIS A 229 -4.63 -6.35 -6.06
C HIS A 229 -5.40 -7.35 -6.94
N HIS A 230 -4.96 -8.61 -6.90
CA HIS A 230 -5.59 -9.74 -7.60
C HIS A 230 -5.57 -9.67 -9.14
N ARG A 231 -4.59 -8.98 -9.72
CA ARG A 231 -4.42 -8.85 -11.18
C ARG A 231 -2.96 -8.60 -11.57
N PRO A 232 -2.54 -8.97 -12.80
CA PRO A 232 -1.25 -8.57 -13.33
C PRO A 232 -1.28 -7.09 -13.71
N ILE A 233 -0.43 -6.30 -13.08
CA ILE A 233 -0.26 -4.86 -13.36
C ILE A 233 1.23 -4.52 -13.43
N SER A 234 1.56 -3.32 -13.90
CA SER A 234 2.94 -2.86 -13.89
C SER A 234 3.49 -2.80 -12.47
N ALA A 235 4.76 -3.15 -12.30
CA ALA A 235 5.52 -2.91 -11.08
C ALA A 235 5.68 -1.41 -10.77
N TRP A 236 5.48 -0.56 -11.79
CA TRP A 236 5.44 0.90 -11.68
C TRP A 236 4.10 1.45 -12.18
N PRO A 237 2.99 1.17 -11.49
CA PRO A 237 1.68 1.59 -11.94
C PRO A 237 1.58 3.13 -11.90
N VAL A 238 0.83 3.73 -12.83
CA VAL A 238 0.50 5.17 -12.79
C VAL A 238 -0.74 5.34 -11.91
N ARG A 239 -0.51 5.46 -10.60
CA ARG A 239 -1.55 5.69 -9.58
C ARG A 239 -1.64 7.15 -9.16
N GLY A 240 -1.77 8.01 -10.16
CA GLY A 240 -2.08 9.43 -9.99
C GLY A 240 -2.69 10.00 -11.25
N GLY A 241 -3.56 11.00 -11.10
CA GLY A 241 -4.09 11.73 -12.25
C GLY A 241 -3.01 12.60 -12.90
N PRO A 242 -2.92 12.62 -14.24
CA PRO A 242 -1.99 13.49 -14.95
C PRO A 242 -2.41 14.96 -14.81
N VAL A 243 -1.41 15.82 -14.65
CA VAL A 243 -1.58 17.28 -14.66
C VAL A 243 -1.09 17.83 -15.98
N VAL A 244 -1.89 18.66 -16.64
CA VAL A 244 -1.54 19.24 -17.95
C VAL A 244 -1.45 20.75 -17.83
N GLN A 245 -0.32 21.32 -18.26
CA GLN A 245 -0.09 22.75 -18.26
C GLN A 245 0.99 23.16 -19.26
N GLY A 246 0.75 24.26 -19.98
CA GLY A 246 1.74 24.83 -20.89
C GLY A 246 2.20 23.89 -22.01
N GLY A 247 1.35 22.97 -22.46
CA GLY A 247 1.67 21.97 -23.49
C GLY A 247 2.47 20.77 -22.97
N ALA A 248 2.64 20.61 -21.66
CA ALA A 248 3.27 19.45 -21.05
C ALA A 248 2.30 18.68 -20.14
N VAL A 249 2.50 17.37 -20.04
CA VAL A 249 1.80 16.45 -19.13
C VAL A 249 2.78 15.97 -18.07
N TYR A 250 2.38 16.08 -16.80
CA TYR A 250 3.14 15.64 -15.64
C TYR A 250 2.42 14.49 -14.95
N PHE A 251 3.14 13.41 -14.65
CA PHE A 251 2.58 12.24 -13.96
C PHE A 251 3.65 11.46 -13.20
N ALA A 252 3.22 10.66 -12.23
CA ALA A 252 4.09 9.82 -11.42
C ALA A 252 3.78 8.32 -11.65
N ALA A 253 4.81 7.48 -11.56
CA ALA A 253 4.69 6.04 -11.70
C ALA A 253 5.51 5.31 -10.63
N GLY A 254 4.92 4.27 -10.04
CA GLY A 254 5.56 3.45 -9.00
C GLY A 254 5.11 3.76 -7.58
N LEU A 255 4.99 2.69 -6.77
CA LEU A 255 4.52 2.75 -5.38
C LEU A 255 5.62 2.47 -4.36
N PHE A 256 6.67 1.77 -4.77
CA PHE A 256 7.71 1.24 -3.89
C PHE A 256 9.06 1.90 -4.22
N PRO A 257 9.50 2.94 -3.48
CA PRO A 257 10.75 3.65 -3.78
C PRO A 257 11.99 2.73 -3.89
N ALA A 258 12.01 1.64 -3.10
CA ALA A 258 13.05 0.61 -3.18
C ALA A 258 13.12 -0.06 -4.57
N GLN A 259 11.98 -0.25 -5.22
CA GLN A 259 11.86 -0.77 -6.59
C GLN A 259 11.92 0.37 -7.64
N GLY A 260 12.01 1.63 -7.21
CA GLY A 260 11.97 2.82 -8.04
C GLY A 260 10.59 3.46 -8.10
N THR A 261 10.58 4.78 -8.08
CA THR A 261 9.41 5.63 -8.37
C THR A 261 9.89 6.72 -9.31
N PHE A 262 9.04 7.14 -10.24
CA PHE A 262 9.43 8.04 -11.33
C PHE A 262 8.46 9.21 -11.43
N LEU A 263 9.01 10.41 -11.60
CA LEU A 263 8.29 11.60 -12.03
C LEU A 263 8.57 11.80 -13.52
N ASN A 264 7.51 12.04 -14.30
CA ASN A 264 7.57 12.14 -15.75
C ASN A 264 7.05 13.49 -16.23
N GLN A 265 7.69 14.02 -17.27
CA GLN A 265 7.22 15.11 -18.09
C GLN A 265 7.24 14.70 -19.57
N VAL A 266 6.09 14.80 -20.23
CA VAL A 266 5.93 14.50 -21.66
C VAL A 266 5.21 15.63 -22.39
N ASP A 267 5.44 15.75 -23.68
CA ASP A 267 4.72 16.68 -24.56
C ASP A 267 3.24 16.30 -24.69
N ALA A 268 2.34 17.28 -24.56
CA ALA A 268 0.90 17.04 -24.57
C ALA A 268 0.34 16.59 -25.93
N GLN A 269 1.03 16.90 -27.03
CA GLN A 269 0.57 16.57 -28.39
C GLN A 269 1.09 15.21 -28.85
N THR A 270 2.33 14.86 -28.49
CA THR A 270 3.07 13.71 -29.02
C THR A 270 3.34 12.62 -27.99
N GLY A 271 3.27 12.91 -26.69
CA GLY A 271 3.65 11.97 -25.63
C GLY A 271 5.16 11.74 -25.51
N ALA A 272 5.98 12.43 -26.31
CA ALA A 272 7.43 12.31 -26.23
C ALA A 272 7.96 12.95 -24.94
N PRO A 273 9.03 12.39 -24.32
CA PRO A 273 9.67 13.01 -23.17
C PRO A 273 10.10 14.46 -23.45
N THR A 274 9.77 15.38 -22.54
CA THR A 274 10.17 16.80 -22.62
C THR A 274 10.64 17.34 -21.28
N GLY A 275 11.33 18.48 -21.29
CA GLY A 275 11.85 19.09 -20.06
C GLY A 275 12.78 18.15 -19.32
N PHE A 276 12.42 17.75 -18.10
CA PHE A 276 13.22 16.80 -17.32
C PHE A 276 13.00 15.32 -17.71
N GLY A 277 12.08 15.04 -18.63
CA GLY A 277 11.77 13.69 -19.10
C GLY A 277 11.32 12.79 -17.96
N GLN A 278 11.97 11.64 -17.82
CA GLN A 278 11.70 10.67 -16.75
C GLN A 278 12.80 10.74 -15.70
N THR A 279 12.43 11.03 -14.45
CA THR A 279 13.36 11.19 -13.32
C THR A 279 12.98 10.24 -12.19
N ARG A 280 13.93 9.41 -11.73
CA ARG A 280 13.73 8.56 -10.55
C ARG A 280 13.72 9.41 -9.28
N VAL A 281 12.73 9.20 -8.42
CA VAL A 281 12.55 9.92 -7.14
C VAL A 281 12.46 8.92 -5.98
N PRO A 282 12.97 9.26 -4.78
CA PRO A 282 12.99 8.37 -3.62
C PRO A 282 11.68 8.42 -2.80
N TYR A 283 10.56 8.79 -3.42
CA TYR A 283 9.29 9.07 -2.74
C TYR A 283 8.19 8.13 -3.21
N ALA A 284 7.31 7.69 -2.31
CA ALA A 284 6.14 6.89 -2.65
C ALA A 284 5.02 7.81 -3.16
N LEU A 285 5.14 8.25 -4.41
CA LEU A 285 4.17 9.15 -5.03
C LEU A 285 2.87 8.40 -5.34
N CYS A 286 1.77 8.81 -4.73
CA CYS A 286 0.45 8.23 -4.96
C CYS A 286 -0.64 9.29 -4.82
N GLY A 287 -1.71 9.19 -5.61
CA GLY A 287 -2.78 10.19 -5.64
C GLY A 287 -2.59 11.24 -6.75
N GLN A 288 -3.54 12.17 -6.86
CA GLN A 288 -3.53 13.16 -7.92
C GLN A 288 -2.49 14.26 -7.69
N LEU A 289 -1.65 14.48 -8.70
CA LEU A 289 -0.75 15.63 -8.73
C LEU A 289 -1.57 16.92 -8.82
N MET A 290 -1.00 18.03 -8.35
CA MET A 290 -1.67 19.32 -8.35
C MET A 290 -0.71 20.43 -8.75
N LEU A 291 -1.23 21.47 -9.42
CA LEU A 291 -0.54 22.75 -9.59
C LEU A 291 -1.00 23.74 -8.54
N ALA A 292 -0.06 24.32 -7.82
CA ALA A 292 -0.31 25.40 -6.88
C ALA A 292 0.86 26.38 -6.87
N GLN A 293 0.63 27.58 -6.33
CA GLN A 293 1.66 28.60 -6.23
C GLN A 293 2.68 28.25 -5.14
N GLY A 294 3.95 28.50 -5.45
CA GLY A 294 5.06 28.49 -4.51
C GLY A 294 5.20 29.83 -3.78
N PRO A 295 6.15 29.93 -2.83
CA PRO A 295 6.28 31.09 -1.95
C PRO A 295 6.58 32.42 -2.65
N ALA A 296 7.16 32.40 -3.84
CA ALA A 296 7.45 33.60 -4.63
C ALA A 296 6.45 33.80 -5.80
N GLY A 297 5.29 33.14 -5.75
CA GLY A 297 4.23 33.22 -6.77
C GLY A 297 4.50 32.39 -8.03
N GLU A 298 5.56 31.58 -8.03
CA GLU A 298 5.90 30.67 -9.12
C GLU A 298 5.03 29.41 -9.09
N GLU A 299 4.68 28.87 -10.26
CA GLU A 299 3.86 27.65 -10.34
C GLU A 299 4.71 26.39 -10.04
N ARG A 300 4.26 25.58 -9.08
CA ARG A 300 4.95 24.38 -8.58
C ARG A 300 4.10 23.13 -8.78
N LEU A 301 4.77 21.99 -8.89
CA LEU A 301 4.11 20.68 -8.96
C LEU A 301 4.12 20.04 -7.57
N TRP A 302 2.96 19.66 -7.07
CA TRP A 302 2.80 19.02 -5.77
C TRP A 302 2.36 17.58 -5.94
N ALA A 303 2.96 16.68 -5.18
CA ALA A 303 2.64 15.26 -5.20
C ALA A 303 2.31 14.73 -3.80
N PRO A 304 1.22 13.96 -3.64
CA PRO A 304 0.89 13.33 -2.36
C PRO A 304 1.83 12.15 -2.09
N MET A 305 2.02 11.84 -0.80
CA MET A 305 2.96 10.80 -0.32
C MET A 305 2.31 9.82 0.67
N GLY A 306 0.97 9.76 0.70
CA GLY A 306 0.22 8.88 1.58
C GLY A 306 0.34 9.29 3.04
N ARG A 307 1.16 8.61 3.85
CA ARG A 307 1.33 8.90 5.30
C ARG A 307 2.33 10.01 5.61
N LEU A 308 2.98 10.57 4.60
CA LEU A 308 3.91 11.69 4.73
C LEU A 308 3.28 12.97 4.15
N ALA A 309 3.81 14.13 4.55
CA ALA A 309 3.47 15.42 3.95
C ALA A 309 3.71 15.39 2.42
N PRO A 310 3.04 16.24 1.60
CA PRO A 310 3.27 16.21 0.17
C PRO A 310 4.68 16.70 -0.17
N VAL A 311 5.20 16.29 -1.32
CA VAL A 311 6.48 16.77 -1.84
C VAL A 311 6.26 17.78 -2.96
N GLU A 312 7.05 18.85 -2.91
CA GLU A 312 7.05 19.96 -3.86
C GLU A 312 8.18 19.77 -4.88
N PHE A 313 7.87 19.92 -6.17
CA PHE A 313 8.82 19.82 -7.28
C PHE A 313 8.91 21.12 -8.07
N VAL A 314 10.13 21.45 -8.47
CA VAL A 314 10.42 22.50 -9.44
C VAL A 314 9.98 22.01 -10.82
N ARG A 315 8.91 22.59 -11.38
CA ARG A 315 8.34 22.16 -12.67
C ARG A 315 9.34 22.10 -13.82
N ALA A 316 10.29 23.05 -13.88
CA ALA A 316 11.26 23.13 -14.97
C ALA A 316 12.32 22.02 -14.94
N THR A 317 12.63 21.46 -13.77
CA THR A 317 13.73 20.51 -13.59
C THR A 317 13.30 19.16 -13.03
N GLY A 318 12.08 19.04 -12.51
CA GLY A 318 11.60 17.84 -11.81
C GLY A 318 12.30 17.61 -10.47
N ALA A 319 13.19 18.52 -10.05
CA ALA A 319 13.93 18.39 -8.81
C ALA A 319 13.01 18.72 -7.62
N PRO A 320 13.08 17.95 -6.51
CA PRO A 320 12.35 18.29 -5.31
C PRO A 320 12.91 19.60 -4.73
N VAL A 321 12.03 20.49 -4.27
CA VAL A 321 12.42 21.77 -3.64
C VAL A 321 13.18 21.52 -2.34
N VAL A 322 12.86 20.43 -1.63
CA VAL A 322 13.61 19.95 -0.46
C VAL A 322 14.05 18.50 -0.71
N PRO A 323 15.36 18.16 -0.62
CA PRO A 323 15.88 16.81 -0.90
C PRO A 323 15.38 15.72 0.04
N SER A 324 14.82 16.10 1.18
CA SER A 324 14.13 15.23 2.12
C SER A 324 13.05 16.08 2.77
N PRO A 325 11.76 15.81 2.53
CA PRO A 325 10.72 16.50 3.26
C PRO A 325 10.98 16.27 4.75
N PRO A 326 10.83 17.29 5.61
CA PRO A 326 10.88 17.07 7.04
C PRO A 326 9.96 15.91 7.38
N TYR A 327 10.45 14.99 8.21
CA TYR A 327 9.62 14.02 8.89
C TYR A 327 8.65 14.79 9.80
N GLN A 328 7.60 15.39 9.22
CA GLN A 328 6.46 15.86 9.98
C GLN A 328 5.75 14.60 10.48
N ARG A 329 6.15 14.13 11.66
CA ARG A 329 5.38 13.14 12.41
C ARG A 329 4.04 13.79 12.74
N GLY A 330 3.01 13.47 11.98
CA GLY A 330 1.72 14.10 12.24
C GLY A 330 0.62 13.63 11.33
N GLN A 331 0.68 13.94 10.04
CA GLN A 331 -0.48 13.81 9.17
C GLN A 331 -0.09 13.48 7.73
N GLY A 332 -0.72 12.46 7.17
CA GLY A 332 -0.48 12.01 5.80
C GLY A 332 -1.14 12.93 4.78
N ALA A 333 -0.52 13.06 3.61
CA ALA A 333 -1.09 13.70 2.43
C ALA A 333 -1.43 12.62 1.39
N SER A 334 -2.66 12.11 1.43
CA SER A 334 -3.19 11.26 0.37
C SER A 334 -3.98 12.05 -0.66
N ASP A 335 -4.55 13.19 -0.26
CA ASP A 335 -5.15 14.16 -1.18
C ASP A 335 -4.46 15.52 -1.20
N LEU A 336 -4.64 16.27 -2.29
CA LEU A 336 -4.15 17.63 -2.49
C LEU A 336 -5.20 18.52 -3.14
N PHE A 337 -5.46 19.69 -2.59
CA PHE A 337 -6.33 20.70 -3.22
C PHE A 337 -5.80 22.10 -2.93
N THR A 338 -6.36 23.11 -3.59
CA THR A 338 -6.04 24.51 -3.25
C THR A 338 -7.16 25.14 -2.45
N VAL A 339 -6.76 25.94 -1.47
CA VAL A 339 -7.60 26.91 -0.78
C VAL A 339 -6.98 28.26 -1.05
N ASP A 340 -7.68 29.13 -1.78
CA ASP A 340 -7.20 30.50 -2.04
C ASP A 340 -5.81 30.54 -2.72
N GLY A 341 -5.61 29.66 -3.70
CA GLY A 341 -4.35 29.52 -4.45
C GLY A 341 -3.21 28.84 -3.72
N LEU A 342 -3.39 28.53 -2.42
CA LEU A 342 -2.39 27.89 -1.57
C LEU A 342 -2.70 26.39 -1.41
N PRO A 343 -1.67 25.52 -1.36
CA PRO A 343 -1.89 24.08 -1.24
C PRO A 343 -2.42 23.69 0.14
N ALA A 344 -3.41 22.81 0.16
CA ALA A 344 -3.98 22.15 1.32
C ALA A 344 -4.00 20.63 1.09
N TRP A 345 -3.94 19.85 2.18
CA TRP A 345 -3.90 18.39 2.08
C TRP A 345 -4.47 17.71 3.32
N GLY A 346 -4.61 16.39 3.26
CA GLY A 346 -4.88 15.54 4.42
C GLY A 346 -5.14 14.09 4.01
N PRO A 347 -5.46 13.21 4.98
CA PRO A 347 -5.90 11.86 4.68
C PRO A 347 -7.36 11.86 4.18
N ASP A 348 -7.58 11.61 2.89
CA ASP A 348 -8.91 11.36 2.32
C ASP A 348 -9.94 12.51 2.35
N GLU A 349 -9.71 13.56 1.55
CA GLU A 349 -10.39 14.88 1.59
C GLU A 349 -10.41 15.56 2.97
N SER A 350 -9.96 14.87 4.04
CA SER A 350 -9.95 15.44 5.37
C SER A 350 -8.97 16.59 5.45
N LEU A 351 -9.38 17.59 6.22
CA LEU A 351 -8.83 18.92 6.13
C LEU A 351 -7.60 19.05 7.06
N LEU A 352 -6.46 19.43 6.49
CA LEU A 352 -5.35 20.01 7.23
C LEU A 352 -4.86 21.18 6.40
N VAL A 353 -5.31 22.39 6.76
CA VAL A 353 -4.96 23.59 6.01
C VAL A 353 -3.59 24.09 6.45
N ILE A 354 -2.55 23.63 5.76
CA ILE A 354 -1.18 24.09 5.99
C ILE A 354 -0.88 25.25 5.06
N PHE A 355 -0.81 26.46 5.63
CA PHE A 355 -0.32 27.63 4.92
C PHE A 355 1.18 27.76 5.11
N ARG A 356 1.93 27.54 4.03
CA ARG A 356 3.37 27.78 4.04
C ARG A 356 3.64 29.28 3.89
N ILE A 357 3.90 29.97 4.99
CA ILE A 357 4.61 31.26 4.96
C ILE A 357 5.99 31.02 5.58
N SER A 358 7.04 31.41 4.87
CA SER A 358 8.43 31.11 5.24
C SER A 358 9.15 32.33 5.80
N THR A 359 9.91 32.14 6.90
CA THR A 359 11.27 32.70 7.08
C THR A 359 12.10 31.84 8.03
N ALA A 360 13.41 31.71 7.74
CA ALA A 360 14.36 30.69 8.25
C ALA A 360 14.57 30.71 9.77
N TYR A 361 14.64 29.54 10.45
CA TYR A 361 15.90 28.91 10.87
C TYR A 361 15.77 27.57 11.68
N VAL A 362 16.34 26.42 11.27
CA VAL A 362 16.73 25.26 12.14
C VAL A 362 17.94 24.44 11.60
N ASN A 363 18.68 23.89 12.58
CA ASN A 363 19.74 22.87 12.60
C ASN A 363 19.53 21.62 11.71
N LEU A 364 20.56 21.28 10.92
CA LEU A 364 20.81 19.91 10.46
C LEU A 364 21.58 19.14 11.54
N GLY A 365 20.84 18.44 12.38
CA GLY A 365 21.37 17.44 13.30
C GLY A 365 20.61 16.13 13.14
N SER A 366 20.91 15.36 12.10
CA SER A 366 20.90 13.91 12.31
C SER A 366 21.93 13.66 13.41
N GLY A 367 21.54 12.94 14.46
CA GLY A 367 22.49 12.52 15.47
C GLY A 367 23.63 11.75 14.80
N ILE A 368 24.79 12.40 14.66
CA ILE A 368 26.16 11.96 14.91
C ILE A 368 27.07 13.19 14.69
N GLY A 369 27.64 13.70 15.78
CA GLY A 369 28.90 14.45 15.85
C GLY A 369 29.15 15.61 14.88
N GLY A 370 28.77 16.83 15.27
CA GLY A 370 29.31 18.06 14.67
C GLY A 370 28.53 19.29 15.08
N LYS A 371 29.13 20.16 15.91
CA LYS A 371 28.60 21.51 16.17
C LYS A 371 28.80 22.37 14.92
N GLN A 372 27.80 22.47 14.04
CA GLN A 372 27.77 23.54 13.04
C GLN A 372 26.33 24.00 12.80
N ASN A 373 26.02 25.16 13.38
CA ASN A 373 24.73 25.84 13.31
C ASN A 373 24.59 26.52 11.94
N ASP A 374 24.01 25.83 10.96
CA ASP A 374 23.42 26.45 9.76
C ASP A 374 21.92 26.17 9.69
N LYS A 375 21.19 27.12 9.09
CA LYS A 375 20.02 27.70 9.72
C LYS A 375 19.00 27.88 8.55
N ILE A 376 17.93 27.05 8.43
CA ILE A 376 16.95 27.02 7.29
C ILE A 376 15.45 26.91 7.73
N PRO A 377 14.43 27.54 7.07
CA PRO A 377 13.02 27.63 7.53
C PRO A 377 12.13 26.41 7.35
N GLN A 378 11.16 26.20 8.24
CA GLN A 378 9.96 25.39 7.94
C GLN A 378 8.67 26.07 8.40
N GLY A 379 7.66 26.04 7.52
CA GLY A 379 6.41 26.80 7.63
C GLY A 379 5.40 26.22 8.64
N ILE A 380 4.33 26.98 8.86
CA ILE A 380 3.31 26.68 9.85
C ILE A 380 2.24 25.76 9.28
N SER A 381 2.09 24.61 9.92
CA SER A 381 1.03 23.66 9.63
C SER A 381 -0.15 23.89 10.56
N VAL A 382 -1.35 24.14 10.02
CA VAL A 382 -2.56 24.22 10.81
C VAL A 382 -3.55 23.12 10.43
N GLY A 383 -4.07 22.41 11.42
CA GLY A 383 -4.99 21.29 11.22
C GLY A 383 -6.41 21.63 11.59
N LEU A 384 -7.35 21.21 10.75
CA LEU A 384 -8.77 21.34 11.01
C LEU A 384 -9.41 19.99 10.76
N ASN A 385 -9.71 19.21 11.79
CA ASN A 385 -10.26 17.85 11.61
C ASN A 385 -11.67 17.85 10.95
N GLY A 386 -11.74 18.08 9.64
CA GLY A 386 -12.94 18.11 8.81
C GLY A 386 -12.84 17.14 7.64
N TRP A 387 -13.93 16.86 6.93
CA TRP A 387 -14.00 15.89 5.82
C TRP A 387 -13.84 16.51 4.43
N ALA A 388 -14.15 17.79 4.28
CA ALA A 388 -14.03 18.51 3.01
C ALA A 388 -13.91 20.02 3.25
N ALA A 389 -13.22 20.73 2.34
CA ALA A 389 -13.19 22.19 2.33
C ALA A 389 -12.97 22.77 0.93
N LEU A 390 -13.29 24.06 0.79
CA LEU A 390 -13.00 24.89 -0.38
C LEU A 390 -13.08 26.38 0.01
N ALA A 391 -12.63 27.27 -0.87
CA ALA A 391 -12.81 28.71 -0.70
C ALA A 391 -13.28 29.37 -2.01
N ASP A 392 -14.11 30.40 -1.87
CA ASP A 392 -14.36 31.39 -2.92
C ASP A 392 -13.57 32.69 -2.64
N ALA A 393 -13.88 33.78 -3.34
CA ALA A 393 -13.18 35.05 -3.17
C ALA A 393 -13.41 35.72 -1.79
N GLU A 394 -14.48 35.38 -1.08
CA GLU A 394 -14.93 36.03 0.16
C GLU A 394 -14.94 35.11 1.37
N ARG A 395 -15.14 33.80 1.19
CA ARG A 395 -15.45 32.83 2.25
C ARG A 395 -14.66 31.53 2.11
N PHE A 396 -14.36 30.97 3.27
CA PHE A 396 -13.82 29.64 3.45
C PHE A 396 -14.91 28.72 4.01
N TYR A 397 -15.13 27.58 3.36
CA TYR A 397 -16.13 26.59 3.74
C TYR A 397 -15.46 25.29 4.18
N PHE A 398 -15.94 24.69 5.26
CA PHE A 398 -15.44 23.40 5.71
C PHE A 398 -16.51 22.57 6.42
N LEU A 399 -16.37 21.25 6.33
CA LEU A 399 -17.27 20.26 6.91
C LEU A 399 -16.60 19.56 8.09
N GLU A 400 -17.15 19.66 9.31
CA GLU A 400 -16.61 19.03 10.52
C GLU A 400 -17.72 18.42 11.38
N GLN A 401 -17.59 17.14 11.78
CA GLN A 401 -18.48 16.49 12.77
C GLN A 401 -20.00 16.65 12.48
N ALA A 402 -20.42 16.52 11.23
CA ALA A 402 -21.79 16.78 10.77
C ALA A 402 -22.25 18.23 10.99
N ARG A 403 -21.35 19.20 10.79
CA ARG A 403 -21.65 20.63 10.71
C ARG A 403 -20.94 21.22 9.51
N LEU A 404 -21.65 22.02 8.74
CA LEU A 404 -21.10 22.80 7.64
C LEU A 404 -20.84 24.23 8.14
N PHE A 405 -19.65 24.77 7.88
CA PHE A 405 -19.24 26.09 8.32
C PHE A 405 -18.94 27.00 7.13
N ALA A 406 -19.22 28.29 7.29
CA ALA A 406 -18.64 29.34 6.47
C ALA A 406 -17.98 30.39 7.36
N VAL A 407 -16.77 30.80 6.98
CA VAL A 407 -15.98 31.83 7.68
C VAL A 407 -15.51 32.84 6.63
N PRO A 408 -15.47 34.16 6.91
CA PRO A 408 -14.88 35.11 5.99
C PRO A 408 -13.43 34.73 5.70
N LEU A 409 -13.02 34.69 4.43
CA LEU A 409 -11.68 34.30 4.03
C LEU A 409 -10.62 35.21 4.65
N ALA A 410 -10.90 36.52 4.76
CA ALA A 410 -10.04 37.46 5.47
C ALA A 410 -9.90 37.14 6.96
N GLY A 411 -10.99 36.72 7.62
CA GLY A 411 -10.99 36.29 9.01
C GLY A 411 -10.20 35.00 9.20
N PHE A 412 -10.33 34.05 8.27
CA PHE A 412 -9.53 32.84 8.25
C PHE A 412 -8.02 33.13 8.14
N ARG A 413 -7.63 33.94 7.13
CA ARG A 413 -6.24 34.38 6.95
C ARG A 413 -5.71 35.10 8.20
N ALA A 414 -6.52 35.93 8.85
CA ALA A 414 -6.14 36.64 10.07
C ALA A 414 -5.89 35.70 11.24
N ALA A 415 -6.76 34.70 11.47
CA ALA A 415 -6.59 33.71 12.53
C ALA A 415 -5.29 32.90 12.35
N ILE A 416 -4.96 32.55 11.11
CA ILE A 416 -3.70 31.86 10.79
C ILE A 416 -2.48 32.75 11.03
N ALA A 417 -2.51 33.99 10.54
CA ALA A 417 -1.42 34.95 10.74
C ALA A 417 -1.20 35.30 12.23
N GLU A 418 -2.27 35.33 13.03
CA GLU A 418 -2.17 35.50 14.48
C GLU A 418 -1.51 34.30 15.14
N ARG A 419 -1.91 33.08 14.74
CA ARG A 419 -1.31 31.85 15.27
C ARG A 419 0.17 31.74 14.89
N GLU A 420 0.53 32.15 13.69
CA GLU A 420 1.91 32.29 13.24
C GLU A 420 2.72 33.17 14.18
N ARG A 421 2.26 34.40 14.41
CA ARG A 421 2.93 35.33 15.33
C ARG A 421 3.08 34.75 16.73
N ALA A 422 2.05 34.06 17.24
CA ALA A 422 2.09 33.46 18.57
C ALA A 422 3.09 32.30 18.71
N ILE A 423 3.29 31.52 17.64
CA ILE A 423 4.29 30.44 17.61
C ILE A 423 5.69 31.04 17.52
N LEU A 424 5.91 31.97 16.58
CA LEU A 424 7.21 32.63 16.40
C LEU A 424 7.65 33.42 17.63
N ALA A 425 6.71 34.07 18.34
CA ALA A 425 7.00 34.80 19.58
C ALA A 425 7.39 33.88 20.75
N LYS A 426 6.98 32.59 20.73
CA LYS A 426 7.38 31.61 21.74
C LYS A 426 8.76 31.01 21.45
N GLU A 427 9.14 30.84 20.17
CA GLU A 427 10.45 30.33 19.77
C GLU A 427 11.62 31.21 20.23
N GLU A 428 11.45 32.53 20.39
CA GLU A 428 12.49 33.44 20.90
C GLU A 428 12.86 33.22 22.39
N THR A 429 12.07 32.43 23.13
CA THR A 429 12.24 32.24 24.59
C THR A 429 12.67 30.82 24.99
N TRP A 430 13.00 29.95 24.04
CA TRP A 430 13.33 28.55 24.34
C TRP A 430 14.74 28.40 24.92
N ASP A 431 14.82 27.87 26.14
CA ASP A 431 16.03 27.23 26.68
C ASP A 431 15.99 25.71 26.37
N ASP A 432 17.14 25.07 26.20
CA ASP A 432 17.26 23.66 25.75
C ASP A 432 16.55 22.66 26.71
N ASP A 433 16.30 23.07 27.96
CA ASP A 433 15.64 22.27 29.00
C ASP A 433 14.09 22.32 28.97
N ASP A 434 13.49 23.35 28.36
CA ASP A 434 12.01 23.53 28.34
C ASP A 434 11.30 22.58 27.36
N TYR A 435 12.05 21.98 26.42
CA TYR A 435 11.49 21.05 25.43
C TYR A 435 11.00 19.73 26.07
N TYR A 436 11.47 19.39 27.28
CA TYR A 436 11.19 18.10 27.93
C TYR A 436 10.39 18.18 29.23
N THR A 437 10.27 19.36 29.83
CA THR A 437 9.56 19.57 31.11
C THR A 437 8.13 20.07 30.93
N LEU A 438 7.79 20.58 29.74
CA LEU A 438 6.41 20.96 29.45
C LEU A 438 5.53 19.71 29.28
N PRO A 439 4.27 19.74 29.76
CA PRO A 439 3.24 18.77 29.40
C PRO A 439 2.79 19.02 27.95
N ILE A 440 3.74 18.99 27.00
CA ILE A 440 3.47 18.90 25.57
C ILE A 440 3.02 17.46 25.35
N PRO A 441 1.76 17.22 24.95
CA PRO A 441 1.32 15.87 24.64
C PRO A 441 2.28 15.28 23.61
N ARG A 442 2.77 14.05 23.82
CA ARG A 442 3.65 13.30 22.89
C ARG A 442 3.08 13.15 21.46
N ASN A 443 1.84 13.59 21.24
CA ASN A 443 1.21 13.78 19.95
C ASN A 443 1.41 15.25 19.55
N GLY A 444 2.40 15.51 18.69
CA GLY A 444 2.89 16.86 18.37
C GLY A 444 1.78 17.88 18.20
N LEU A 445 1.86 18.99 18.94
CA LEU A 445 1.05 20.23 18.86
C LEU A 445 -0.50 20.14 18.79
N MET A 446 -1.11 18.99 18.54
CA MET A 446 -2.53 18.85 18.22
C MET A 446 -3.39 18.35 19.38
N GLY A 447 -2.80 17.92 20.50
CA GLY A 447 -3.56 17.30 21.58
C GLY A 447 -4.36 18.27 22.47
N LYS A 448 -3.96 19.54 22.56
CA LYS A 448 -4.62 20.53 23.44
C LYS A 448 -4.83 21.90 22.80
N ASP A 449 -4.03 22.27 21.79
CA ASP A 449 -4.05 23.58 21.14
C ASP A 449 -4.98 23.67 19.92
N ASP A 450 -5.44 22.55 19.35
CA ASP A 450 -6.49 22.50 18.29
C ASP A 450 -7.80 23.19 18.73
N ARG A 451 -8.02 23.35 20.04
CA ARG A 451 -9.17 24.08 20.58
C ARG A 451 -9.16 25.57 20.25
N PHE A 452 -8.01 26.17 19.95
CA PHE A 452 -7.89 27.62 19.77
C PHE A 452 -8.17 28.08 18.33
N LEU A 453 -7.54 27.51 17.29
CA LEU A 453 -7.92 27.86 15.91
C LEU A 453 -9.40 27.53 15.67
N ARG A 454 -9.87 26.38 16.18
CA ARG A 454 -11.29 26.03 16.09
C ARG A 454 -12.17 27.06 16.81
N ALA A 455 -11.76 27.55 17.98
CA ALA A 455 -12.49 28.61 18.67
C ALA A 455 -12.48 29.94 17.88
N ASP A 456 -11.35 30.30 17.27
CA ASP A 456 -11.20 31.51 16.45
C ASP A 456 -12.09 31.44 15.20
N LEU A 457 -12.12 30.28 14.52
CA LEU A 457 -13.01 30.03 13.40
C LEU A 457 -14.49 29.99 13.82
N GLU A 458 -14.80 29.34 14.94
CA GLU A 458 -16.15 29.27 15.48
C GLU A 458 -16.64 30.66 15.93
N ALA A 459 -15.74 31.55 16.35
CA ALA A 459 -16.03 32.95 16.67
C ALA A 459 -16.16 33.82 15.41
N ALA A 460 -15.34 33.55 14.39
CA ALA A 460 -15.34 34.29 13.13
C ALA A 460 -16.39 33.82 12.11
N LYS A 461 -17.11 32.72 12.39
CA LYS A 461 -18.08 32.13 11.44
C LYS A 461 -19.15 33.14 11.02
N VAL A 462 -19.48 33.11 9.74
CA VAL A 462 -20.69 33.77 9.20
C VAL A 462 -21.91 32.96 9.63
N TRP A 463 -21.86 31.65 9.40
CA TRP A 463 -22.90 30.71 9.77
C TRP A 463 -22.30 29.32 10.03
N ALA A 464 -23.05 28.48 10.75
CA ALA A 464 -22.77 27.07 10.89
C ALA A 464 -24.09 26.28 10.88
N THR A 465 -24.23 25.38 9.92
CA THR A 465 -25.44 24.59 9.72
C THR A 465 -25.22 23.18 10.27
N PRO A 466 -26.03 22.72 11.25
CA PRO A 466 -26.00 21.33 11.67
C PRO A 466 -26.53 20.43 10.55
N LEU A 467 -25.87 19.31 10.35
CA LEU A 467 -26.23 18.29 9.39
C LEU A 467 -26.67 17.01 10.14
N ASP A 468 -27.47 16.18 9.48
CA ASP A 468 -27.75 14.85 10.02
C ASP A 468 -26.45 14.03 10.04
N LYS A 469 -26.17 13.41 11.19
CA LYS A 469 -25.03 12.50 11.33
C LYS A 469 -25.25 11.21 10.54
N ALA A 470 -26.49 10.76 10.37
CA ALA A 470 -26.82 9.57 9.60
C ALA A 470 -26.45 9.72 8.11
N ASP A 471 -26.58 10.94 7.58
CA ASP A 471 -26.21 11.29 6.22
C ASP A 471 -24.69 11.26 6.00
N GLY A 472 -23.85 11.21 7.04
CA GLY A 472 -22.41 10.91 6.92
C GLY A 472 -21.66 11.66 5.82
N HIS A 473 -21.92 12.97 5.68
CA HIS A 473 -21.39 13.83 4.61
C HIS A 473 -19.86 13.72 4.45
N ARG A 474 -19.37 13.62 3.21
CA ARG A 474 -17.95 13.37 2.90
C ARG A 474 -17.32 14.31 1.87
N SER A 475 -18.07 14.83 0.89
CA SER A 475 -17.52 15.68 -0.18
C SER A 475 -18.31 16.97 -0.38
N MET A 476 -17.69 17.97 -1.02
CA MET A 476 -18.31 19.27 -1.24
C MET A 476 -17.76 19.98 -2.48
N ILE A 477 -18.66 20.64 -3.23
CA ILE A 477 -18.33 21.57 -4.33
C ILE A 477 -19.20 22.84 -4.24
N LEU A 478 -18.75 23.93 -4.86
CA LEU A 478 -19.47 25.20 -4.94
C LEU A 478 -19.82 25.51 -6.40
N ALA A 479 -21.07 25.90 -6.67
CA ALA A 479 -21.48 26.42 -7.96
C ALA A 479 -22.31 27.69 -7.77
N GLY A 480 -21.75 28.83 -8.18
CA GLY A 480 -22.34 30.14 -7.88
C GLY A 480 -22.50 30.37 -6.38
N GLY A 481 -23.73 30.65 -5.95
CA GLY A 481 -24.10 30.83 -4.55
C GLY A 481 -24.53 29.55 -3.83
N THR A 482 -24.32 28.37 -4.41
CA THR A 482 -24.87 27.10 -3.89
C THR A 482 -23.76 26.08 -3.60
N LEU A 483 -23.71 25.60 -2.36
CA LEU A 483 -22.83 24.50 -1.91
C LEU A 483 -23.54 23.16 -2.07
N PHE A 484 -22.99 22.27 -2.87
CA PHE A 484 -23.44 20.88 -2.95
C PHE A 484 -22.59 20.00 -2.05
N VAL A 485 -23.25 19.19 -1.22
CA VAL A 485 -22.61 18.30 -0.25
C VAL A 485 -23.11 16.87 -0.47
N GLY A 486 -22.16 15.94 -0.66
CA GLY A 486 -22.44 14.52 -0.83
C GLY A 486 -22.32 13.74 0.48
N GLY A 487 -23.18 12.74 0.68
CA GLY A 487 -23.20 11.87 1.86
C GLY A 487 -23.78 10.49 1.58
N ASN A 488 -24.04 9.74 2.64
CA ASN A 488 -24.67 8.42 2.65
C ASN A 488 -26.10 8.51 2.09
N ASN A 489 -26.32 7.87 0.94
CA ASN A 489 -27.61 7.77 0.26
C ASN A 489 -28.30 9.11 -0.03
N ARG A 490 -27.54 10.21 -0.05
CA ARG A 490 -28.09 11.56 -0.19
C ARG A 490 -27.08 12.55 -0.78
N VAL A 491 -27.60 13.51 -1.54
CA VAL A 491 -26.91 14.73 -1.93
C VAL A 491 -27.78 15.93 -1.57
N SER A 492 -27.17 17.00 -1.03
CA SER A 492 -27.86 18.16 -0.50
C SER A 492 -27.25 19.46 -1.03
N ALA A 493 -28.06 20.50 -1.17
CA ALA A 493 -27.63 21.83 -1.59
C ALA A 493 -27.94 22.87 -0.51
N PHE A 494 -26.97 23.73 -0.22
CA PHE A 494 -27.05 24.79 0.78
C PHE A 494 -26.73 26.14 0.15
N ASP A 495 -27.44 27.17 0.58
CA ASP A 495 -27.11 28.55 0.24
C ASP A 495 -25.75 28.93 0.86
N ALA A 496 -24.78 29.34 0.04
CA ALA A 496 -23.43 29.63 0.49
C ALA A 496 -23.37 30.89 1.38
N ALA A 497 -24.31 31.82 1.23
CA ALA A 497 -24.34 33.05 2.01
C ALA A 497 -24.95 32.87 3.41
N THR A 498 -25.95 32.00 3.54
CA THR A 498 -26.76 31.84 4.77
C THR A 498 -26.63 30.47 5.44
N GLY A 499 -26.15 29.45 4.72
CA GLY A 499 -26.08 28.07 5.19
C GLY A 499 -27.42 27.35 5.18
N ALA A 500 -28.50 27.98 4.69
CA ALA A 500 -29.82 27.37 4.64
C ALA A 500 -29.86 26.25 3.59
N GLN A 501 -30.37 25.07 3.96
CA GLN A 501 -30.59 24.00 3.01
C GLN A 501 -31.69 24.38 2.02
N GLN A 502 -31.39 24.37 0.72
CA GLN A 502 -32.32 24.76 -0.34
C GLN A 502 -32.89 23.56 -1.09
N TRP A 503 -32.15 22.44 -1.13
CA TRP A 503 -32.54 21.25 -1.88
C TRP A 503 -31.85 19.99 -1.35
N SER A 504 -32.44 18.83 -1.59
CA SER A 504 -31.79 17.53 -1.38
C SER A 504 -32.47 16.45 -2.21
N ALA A 505 -31.70 15.44 -2.65
CA ALA A 505 -32.24 14.27 -3.33
C ALA A 505 -31.61 12.97 -2.78
N PRO A 506 -32.37 11.85 -2.81
CA PRO A 506 -31.84 10.53 -2.50
C PRO A 506 -30.93 10.04 -3.63
N VAL A 507 -29.87 9.32 -3.26
CA VAL A 507 -29.01 8.55 -4.14
C VAL A 507 -28.70 7.19 -3.49
N ALA A 508 -28.18 6.21 -4.21
CA ALA A 508 -27.76 4.94 -3.61
C ALA A 508 -26.24 4.92 -3.39
N GLY A 509 -25.79 4.52 -2.21
CA GLY A 509 -24.38 4.52 -1.81
C GLY A 509 -23.91 5.88 -1.29
N VAL A 510 -22.60 6.03 -1.06
CA VAL A 510 -22.02 7.29 -0.56
C VAL A 510 -21.69 8.20 -1.74
N ALA A 511 -22.33 9.39 -1.81
CA ALA A 511 -22.04 10.40 -2.82
C ALA A 511 -20.71 11.09 -2.53
N MET A 512 -19.73 10.89 -3.40
CA MET A 512 -18.41 11.54 -3.29
C MET A 512 -17.98 12.22 -4.59
N GLY A 513 -18.33 11.66 -5.75
CA GLY A 513 -17.96 12.24 -7.04
C GLY A 513 -18.99 13.27 -7.46
N LEU A 514 -18.69 14.55 -7.25
CA LEU A 514 -19.56 15.66 -7.62
C LEU A 514 -18.95 16.46 -8.78
N ALA A 515 -19.77 16.82 -9.76
CA ALA A 515 -19.42 17.74 -10.84
C ALA A 515 -20.62 18.62 -11.20
N VAL A 516 -20.36 19.87 -11.58
CA VAL A 516 -21.37 20.77 -12.14
C VAL A 516 -20.91 21.21 -13.50
N ALA A 517 -21.76 21.01 -14.50
CA ALA A 517 -21.54 21.42 -15.87
C ALA A 517 -22.90 21.50 -16.61
N ASP A 518 -23.02 22.45 -17.54
CA ASP A 518 -24.17 22.60 -18.44
C ASP A 518 -25.53 22.65 -17.71
N GLY A 519 -25.62 23.48 -16.67
CA GLY A 519 -26.85 23.66 -15.91
C GLY A 519 -27.29 22.44 -15.09
N ALA A 520 -26.43 21.43 -14.95
CA ALA A 520 -26.73 20.19 -14.24
C ALA A 520 -25.70 19.84 -13.16
N LEU A 521 -26.16 19.10 -12.14
CA LEU A 521 -25.34 18.46 -11.13
C LEU A 521 -25.20 16.97 -11.47
N PHE A 522 -23.96 16.50 -11.59
CA PHE A 522 -23.63 15.10 -11.75
C PHE A 522 -23.11 14.52 -10.43
N VAL A 523 -23.61 13.33 -10.07
CA VAL A 523 -23.27 12.66 -8.81
C VAL A 523 -22.85 11.22 -9.08
N SER A 524 -21.74 10.80 -8.48
CA SER A 524 -21.21 9.44 -8.52
C SER A 524 -20.99 8.89 -7.11
N THR A 525 -21.23 7.60 -6.96
CA THR A 525 -21.35 6.93 -5.65
C THR A 525 -20.52 5.67 -5.53
N THR A 526 -20.32 5.20 -4.30
CA THR A 526 -19.59 3.96 -3.98
C THR A 526 -20.23 2.71 -4.57
N ASP A 527 -21.52 2.77 -4.88
CA ASP A 527 -22.28 1.64 -5.42
C ASP A 527 -22.19 1.58 -6.96
N GLY A 528 -21.40 2.48 -7.58
CA GLY A 528 -21.27 2.59 -9.03
C GLY A 528 -22.46 3.25 -9.71
N MET A 529 -23.27 4.01 -8.97
CA MET A 529 -24.38 4.80 -9.52
C MET A 529 -23.89 6.19 -9.95
N LEU A 530 -24.30 6.60 -11.15
CA LEU A 530 -24.14 7.93 -11.73
C LEU A 530 -25.53 8.59 -11.86
N TYR A 531 -25.66 9.86 -11.52
CA TYR A 531 -26.90 10.62 -11.59
C TYR A 531 -26.69 11.96 -12.28
N ARG A 532 -27.70 12.43 -13.01
CA ARG A 532 -27.83 13.83 -13.45
C ARG A 532 -29.07 14.47 -12.83
N PHE A 533 -28.88 15.61 -12.19
CA PHE A 533 -29.96 16.46 -11.70
C PHE A 533 -29.93 17.80 -12.44
N GLU A 534 -31.07 18.26 -12.93
CA GLU A 534 -31.20 19.52 -13.66
C GLU A 534 -32.47 20.27 -13.25
N ASN A 535 -32.55 21.56 -13.56
CA ASN A 535 -33.76 22.33 -13.32
C ASN A 535 -34.82 22.02 -14.37
N GLY A 536 -35.97 21.50 -13.93
CA GLY A 536 -37.11 21.22 -14.79
C GLY A 536 -37.83 19.94 -14.40
N ALA A 537 -39.12 19.85 -14.69
CA ALA A 537 -39.88 18.62 -14.51
C ALA A 537 -39.74 17.76 -15.77
N ALA A 538 -39.02 16.65 -15.63
CA ALA A 538 -38.88 15.63 -16.66
C ALA A 538 -39.03 14.25 -16.03
N ASP A 539 -39.57 13.29 -16.79
CA ASP A 539 -39.59 11.90 -16.35
C ASP A 539 -38.14 11.36 -16.33
N PRO A 540 -37.68 10.83 -15.18
CA PRO A 540 -36.33 10.31 -15.07
C PRO A 540 -36.17 9.04 -15.89
N VAL A 541 -35.05 8.91 -16.60
CA VAL A 541 -34.67 7.68 -17.32
C VAL A 541 -33.65 6.89 -16.52
N GLU A 542 -33.93 5.61 -16.27
CA GLU A 542 -32.98 4.71 -15.62
C GLU A 542 -32.25 3.86 -16.65
N HIS A 543 -30.92 3.90 -16.61
CA HIS A 543 -30.03 3.09 -17.42
C HIS A 543 -29.39 2.00 -16.56
N THR A 544 -29.55 0.76 -16.98
CA THR A 544 -28.81 -0.38 -16.44
C THR A 544 -27.94 -0.96 -17.53
N HIS A 545 -26.69 -1.30 -17.21
CA HIS A 545 -25.90 -2.09 -18.13
C HIS A 545 -26.53 -3.49 -18.27
N PRO A 546 -27.00 -3.91 -19.46
CA PRO A 546 -27.60 -5.23 -19.62
C PRO A 546 -26.52 -6.29 -19.40
N VAL A 547 -26.79 -7.23 -18.49
CA VAL A 547 -25.95 -8.41 -18.27
C VAL A 547 -26.62 -9.59 -18.95
N SER A 548 -25.95 -10.16 -19.95
CA SER A 548 -26.45 -11.31 -20.71
C SER A 548 -25.29 -12.20 -21.12
N ASN A 549 -25.48 -13.52 -21.15
CA ASN A 549 -24.50 -14.45 -21.72
C ASN A 549 -24.42 -14.25 -23.25
N PRO A 550 -23.29 -13.79 -23.81
CA PRO A 550 -23.16 -13.60 -25.26
C PRO A 550 -22.67 -14.85 -25.99
N TYR A 551 -22.37 -15.94 -25.26
CA TYR A 551 -21.78 -17.15 -25.81
C TYR A 551 -22.81 -18.24 -26.11
N SER A 552 -22.58 -19.00 -27.18
CA SER A 552 -23.36 -20.20 -27.50
C SER A 552 -22.80 -21.42 -26.75
N PRO A 553 -23.64 -22.33 -26.23
CA PRO A 553 -23.16 -23.54 -25.53
C PRO A 553 -22.17 -24.36 -26.38
N ASP A 554 -21.07 -24.80 -25.77
CA ASP A 554 -20.05 -25.64 -26.40
C ASP A 554 -19.57 -26.67 -25.38
N ALA A 555 -19.98 -27.92 -25.57
CA ALA A 555 -19.68 -29.02 -24.66
C ALA A 555 -18.17 -29.26 -24.47
N THR A 556 -17.35 -28.98 -25.49
CA THR A 556 -15.89 -29.18 -25.42
C THR A 556 -15.26 -28.12 -24.53
N ILE A 557 -15.67 -26.86 -24.70
CA ILE A 557 -15.20 -25.74 -23.86
C ILE A 557 -15.68 -25.94 -22.42
N GLU A 558 -16.93 -26.36 -22.22
CA GLU A 558 -17.50 -26.62 -20.90
C GLU A 558 -16.77 -27.74 -20.15
N GLN A 559 -16.43 -28.83 -20.84
CA GLN A 559 -15.63 -29.94 -20.28
C GLN A 559 -14.21 -29.48 -19.93
N TYR A 560 -13.58 -28.69 -20.80
CA TYR A 560 -12.23 -28.17 -20.55
C TYR A 560 -12.19 -27.19 -19.39
N ALA A 561 -13.21 -26.32 -19.25
CA ALA A 561 -13.38 -25.45 -18.10
C ALA A 561 -13.55 -26.24 -16.80
N ALA A 562 -14.35 -27.32 -16.82
CA ALA A 562 -14.51 -28.19 -15.66
C ALA A 562 -13.20 -28.90 -15.26
N GLU A 563 -12.38 -29.31 -16.23
CA GLU A 563 -11.05 -29.87 -15.94
C GLU A 563 -10.11 -28.83 -15.31
N ALA A 564 -10.13 -27.59 -15.79
CA ALA A 564 -9.35 -26.51 -15.18
C ALA A 564 -9.74 -26.27 -13.72
N VAL A 565 -11.04 -26.30 -13.41
CA VAL A 565 -11.56 -26.20 -12.03
C VAL A 565 -11.13 -27.38 -11.17
N ALA A 566 -11.16 -28.59 -11.71
CA ALA A 566 -10.65 -29.77 -11.01
C ALA A 566 -9.14 -29.66 -10.73
N ALA A 567 -8.35 -29.18 -11.71
CA ALA A 567 -6.91 -28.99 -11.58
C ALA A 567 -6.53 -27.95 -10.51
N MET A 568 -7.36 -26.91 -10.28
CA MET A 568 -7.19 -25.94 -9.19
C MET A 568 -7.45 -26.54 -7.79
N GLY A 569 -8.11 -27.70 -7.72
CA GLY A 569 -8.52 -28.36 -6.47
C GLY A 569 -10.02 -28.28 -6.18
N GLY A 570 -10.84 -27.99 -7.18
CA GLY A 570 -12.31 -27.91 -7.07
C GLY A 570 -12.83 -26.47 -7.07
N PRO A 571 -14.16 -26.27 -6.99
CA PRO A 571 -14.80 -24.95 -7.17
C PRO A 571 -14.66 -24.01 -5.97
N THR A 572 -14.19 -24.51 -4.83
CA THR A 572 -14.07 -23.78 -3.56
C THR A 572 -12.65 -23.28 -3.28
N ARG A 573 -11.64 -23.84 -3.96
CA ARG A 573 -10.24 -23.51 -3.70
C ARG A 573 -9.78 -22.37 -4.60
N ASN A 574 -9.78 -21.16 -4.06
CA ASN A 574 -9.36 -19.97 -4.79
C ASN A 574 -7.93 -20.13 -5.35
N GLY A 575 -7.67 -19.42 -6.45
CA GLY A 575 -6.37 -19.41 -7.10
C GLY A 575 -6.40 -18.60 -8.39
N VAL A 576 -5.28 -18.59 -9.08
CA VAL A 576 -5.07 -17.94 -10.37
C VAL A 576 -5.08 -18.98 -11.49
N CYS A 577 -5.97 -18.77 -12.45
CA CYS A 577 -6.05 -19.50 -13.70
C CYS A 577 -5.51 -18.62 -14.84
N LEU A 578 -4.45 -19.06 -15.52
CA LEU A 578 -3.85 -18.38 -16.66
C LEU A 578 -4.32 -19.04 -17.98
N ALA A 579 -5.08 -18.31 -18.78
CA ALA A 579 -5.54 -18.74 -20.10
C ALA A 579 -4.73 -18.06 -21.22
N LEU A 580 -4.14 -18.86 -22.11
CA LEU A 580 -3.27 -18.38 -23.20
C LEU A 580 -3.98 -18.49 -24.56
N GLY A 581 -3.91 -17.44 -25.38
CA GLY A 581 -4.60 -17.37 -26.67
C GLY A 581 -6.11 -17.50 -26.47
N VAL A 582 -6.72 -16.46 -25.92
CA VAL A 582 -8.05 -16.51 -25.31
C VAL A 582 -9.20 -16.57 -26.32
N GLY A 583 -8.95 -16.19 -27.58
CA GLY A 583 -10.01 -16.10 -28.59
C GLY A 583 -11.11 -15.14 -28.15
N ASN A 584 -12.38 -15.53 -28.29
CA ASN A 584 -13.53 -14.68 -27.93
C ASN A 584 -13.79 -14.56 -26.41
N GLY A 585 -12.99 -15.21 -25.54
CA GLY A 585 -13.18 -15.18 -24.09
C GLY A 585 -14.11 -16.25 -23.51
N GLN A 586 -14.72 -17.12 -24.32
CA GLN A 586 -15.73 -18.08 -23.85
C GLN A 586 -15.19 -19.04 -22.79
N LEU A 587 -13.99 -19.59 -22.97
CA LEU A 587 -13.39 -20.50 -22.00
C LEU A 587 -13.17 -19.84 -20.63
N ALA A 588 -12.71 -18.59 -20.63
CA ALA A 588 -12.56 -17.82 -19.39
C ALA A 588 -13.92 -17.56 -18.72
N TYR A 589 -14.96 -17.26 -19.50
CA TYR A 589 -16.32 -17.13 -19.00
C TYR A 589 -16.82 -18.43 -18.35
N GLU A 590 -16.67 -19.58 -19.01
CA GLU A 590 -17.12 -20.89 -18.50
C GLU A 590 -16.41 -21.30 -17.19
N ILE A 591 -15.13 -20.94 -17.04
CA ILE A 591 -14.37 -21.14 -15.78
C ILE A 591 -14.92 -20.22 -14.69
N ALA A 592 -15.18 -18.94 -14.99
CA ALA A 592 -15.70 -17.98 -14.02
C ALA A 592 -17.05 -18.39 -13.44
N GLN A 593 -17.92 -19.00 -14.27
CA GLN A 593 -19.22 -19.52 -13.83
C GLN A 593 -19.10 -20.74 -12.91
N ARG A 594 -18.12 -21.62 -13.16
CA ARG A 594 -17.91 -22.86 -12.38
C ARG A 594 -17.10 -22.65 -11.09
N HIS A 595 -16.31 -21.58 -11.03
CA HIS A 595 -15.43 -21.30 -9.91
C HIS A 595 -15.58 -19.86 -9.43
N PRO A 596 -16.48 -19.55 -8.49
CA PRO A 596 -16.79 -18.18 -8.07
C PRO A 596 -15.63 -17.47 -7.35
N GLY A 597 -14.62 -18.19 -6.87
CA GLY A 597 -13.45 -17.61 -6.21
C GLY A 597 -12.15 -17.53 -7.03
N ALA A 598 -12.15 -18.00 -8.29
CA ALA A 598 -10.94 -18.01 -9.11
C ALA A 598 -10.73 -16.65 -9.80
N LEU A 599 -9.46 -16.24 -9.88
CA LEU A 599 -9.00 -15.13 -10.69
C LEU A 599 -8.53 -15.66 -12.03
N ILE A 600 -9.02 -15.07 -13.12
CA ILE A 600 -8.75 -15.60 -14.46
C ILE A 600 -7.97 -14.55 -15.24
N PHE A 601 -6.71 -14.84 -15.50
CA PHE A 601 -5.81 -13.98 -16.24
C PHE A 601 -5.69 -14.53 -17.65
N CYS A 602 -5.90 -13.68 -18.65
CA CYS A 602 -5.83 -14.09 -20.04
C CYS A 602 -4.76 -13.29 -20.78
N LEU A 603 -3.95 -13.98 -21.56
CA LEU A 603 -2.95 -13.37 -22.43
C LEU A 603 -3.32 -13.67 -23.88
N GLU A 604 -3.36 -12.62 -24.71
CA GLU A 604 -3.71 -12.71 -26.12
C GLU A 604 -2.81 -11.79 -26.96
N PRO A 605 -2.09 -12.30 -27.97
CA PRO A 605 -1.22 -11.47 -28.81
C PRO A 605 -1.97 -10.59 -29.81
N ASP A 606 -3.21 -10.92 -30.19
CA ASP A 606 -3.96 -10.14 -31.18
C ASP A 606 -4.84 -9.06 -30.51
N ALA A 607 -4.52 -7.79 -30.77
CA ALA A 607 -5.26 -6.64 -30.23
C ALA A 607 -6.76 -6.60 -30.63
N ALA A 608 -7.12 -7.07 -31.81
CA ALA A 608 -8.52 -7.11 -32.28
C ALA A 608 -9.30 -8.19 -31.51
N VAL A 609 -8.69 -9.36 -31.32
CA VAL A 609 -9.26 -10.44 -30.50
C VAL A 609 -9.43 -9.98 -29.05
N VAL A 610 -8.44 -9.31 -28.47
CA VAL A 610 -8.54 -8.70 -27.13
C VAL A 610 -9.74 -7.76 -27.04
N THR A 611 -9.88 -6.84 -28.00
CA THR A 611 -10.98 -5.85 -28.01
C THR A 611 -12.34 -6.52 -28.07
N GLN A 612 -12.49 -7.55 -28.91
CA GLN A 612 -13.71 -8.33 -29.03
C GLN A 612 -14.01 -9.09 -27.73
N ALA A 613 -13.05 -9.81 -27.16
CA ALA A 613 -13.23 -10.60 -25.96
C ALA A 613 -13.58 -9.72 -24.74
N ARG A 614 -12.91 -8.57 -24.57
CA ARG A 614 -13.23 -7.58 -23.52
C ARG A 614 -14.67 -7.10 -23.63
N SER A 615 -15.13 -6.80 -24.84
CA SER A 615 -16.50 -6.34 -25.10
C SER A 615 -17.55 -7.41 -24.74
N LEU A 616 -17.33 -8.66 -25.15
CA LEU A 616 -18.23 -9.79 -24.81
C LEU A 616 -18.26 -10.07 -23.31
N LEU A 617 -17.09 -10.12 -22.66
CA LEU A 617 -17.02 -10.37 -21.21
C LEU A 617 -17.58 -9.22 -20.37
N ARG A 618 -17.49 -7.98 -20.86
CA ARG A 618 -18.14 -6.82 -20.26
C ARG A 618 -19.66 -6.90 -20.40
N GLN A 619 -20.18 -7.30 -21.56
CA GLN A 619 -21.60 -7.60 -21.73
C GLN A 619 -22.08 -8.72 -20.78
N ALA A 620 -21.23 -9.70 -20.52
CA ALA A 620 -21.49 -10.76 -19.54
C ALA A 620 -21.31 -10.30 -18.07
N GLY A 621 -20.87 -9.08 -17.81
CA GLY A 621 -20.72 -8.51 -16.47
C GLY A 621 -19.54 -9.04 -15.65
N VAL A 622 -18.58 -9.76 -16.27
CA VAL A 622 -17.48 -10.46 -15.55
C VAL A 622 -16.08 -9.89 -15.85
N TYR A 623 -15.95 -9.00 -16.83
CA TYR A 623 -14.67 -8.37 -17.18
C TYR A 623 -14.16 -7.44 -16.07
N GLY A 624 -12.84 -7.43 -15.85
CA GLY A 624 -12.11 -6.49 -15.00
C GLY A 624 -12.14 -6.76 -13.48
N SER A 625 -13.13 -7.49 -12.96
CA SER A 625 -13.17 -7.98 -11.57
C SER A 625 -12.80 -9.46 -11.42
N ARG A 626 -13.25 -10.30 -12.35
CA ARG A 626 -13.02 -11.76 -12.33
C ARG A 626 -12.10 -12.22 -13.44
N ILE A 627 -12.29 -11.66 -14.64
CA ILE A 627 -11.53 -11.99 -15.83
C ILE A 627 -10.82 -10.74 -16.32
N VAL A 628 -9.50 -10.81 -16.44
CA VAL A 628 -8.69 -9.75 -17.07
C VAL A 628 -8.02 -10.31 -18.31
N ILE A 629 -8.01 -9.51 -19.38
CA ILE A 629 -7.35 -9.88 -20.63
C ILE A 629 -6.25 -8.86 -20.86
N ARG A 630 -5.02 -9.30 -21.12
CA ARG A 630 -3.89 -8.46 -21.52
C ARG A 630 -3.59 -8.68 -22.99
N HIS A 631 -3.41 -7.58 -23.72
CA HIS A 631 -2.79 -7.64 -25.04
C HIS A 631 -1.29 -7.84 -24.85
N GLU A 632 -0.82 -9.04 -25.16
CA GLU A 632 0.55 -9.47 -24.91
C GLU A 632 1.16 -10.02 -26.20
N PRO A 633 1.70 -9.14 -27.05
CA PRO A 633 2.32 -9.53 -28.32
C PRO A 633 3.74 -10.07 -28.13
N ASP A 634 4.38 -9.86 -26.97
CA ASP A 634 5.73 -10.35 -26.73
C ASP A 634 5.71 -11.83 -26.29
N PRO A 635 6.31 -12.74 -27.09
CA PRO A 635 6.37 -14.15 -26.74
C PRO A 635 7.23 -14.45 -25.50
N GLU A 636 8.07 -13.51 -25.05
CA GLU A 636 8.97 -13.68 -23.90
C GLU A 636 8.30 -13.44 -22.55
N LEU A 637 7.12 -12.81 -22.54
CA LEU A 637 6.21 -12.69 -21.40
C LEU A 637 6.86 -12.17 -20.10
N GLU A 638 7.11 -10.88 -19.92
CA GLU A 638 7.73 -10.31 -18.69
C GLU A 638 6.80 -10.24 -17.45
N TYR A 639 6.34 -11.41 -16.97
CA TYR A 639 5.54 -11.58 -15.74
C TYR A 639 6.36 -12.15 -14.57
N PRO A 640 5.85 -12.11 -13.34
CA PRO A 640 6.43 -12.83 -12.21
C PRO A 640 6.51 -14.33 -12.48
N ASP A 641 7.47 -15.01 -11.85
CA ASP A 641 7.49 -16.47 -11.82
C ASP A 641 6.38 -16.99 -10.90
N TYR A 642 6.01 -18.27 -11.01
CA TYR A 642 5.29 -19.01 -9.96
C TYR A 642 3.89 -18.55 -9.55
N PHE A 643 3.23 -17.62 -10.25
CA PHE A 643 1.94 -17.09 -9.80
C PHE A 643 0.72 -17.93 -10.22
N ALA A 644 0.80 -18.77 -11.26
CA ALA A 644 -0.35 -19.44 -11.85
C ALA A 644 -0.59 -20.83 -11.23
N ASN A 645 -1.77 -21.06 -10.65
CA ASN A 645 -2.14 -22.36 -10.11
C ASN A 645 -2.55 -23.34 -11.21
N VAL A 646 -3.21 -22.86 -12.26
CA VAL A 646 -3.51 -23.63 -13.47
C VAL A 646 -3.19 -22.78 -14.69
N ILE A 647 -2.51 -23.39 -15.67
CA ILE A 647 -2.29 -22.80 -17.00
C ILE A 647 -3.00 -23.66 -18.05
N LEU A 648 -3.72 -23.01 -18.95
CA LEU A 648 -4.40 -23.64 -20.08
C LEU A 648 -4.38 -22.73 -21.31
N SER A 649 -4.87 -23.24 -22.44
CA SER A 649 -4.92 -22.46 -23.69
C SER A 649 -6.15 -22.74 -24.52
N SER A 650 -6.87 -21.66 -24.90
CA SER A 650 -8.04 -21.74 -25.79
C SER A 650 -7.59 -21.91 -27.24
N SER A 651 -6.49 -21.28 -27.64
CA SER A 651 -5.90 -21.46 -28.97
C SER A 651 -5.41 -22.90 -29.18
N ALA A 652 -4.82 -23.53 -28.16
CA ALA A 652 -4.46 -24.95 -28.21
C ALA A 652 -5.71 -25.83 -28.34
N LEU A 653 -6.79 -25.52 -27.60
CA LEU A 653 -8.08 -26.22 -27.72
C LEU A 653 -8.64 -26.12 -29.15
N ALA A 654 -8.50 -24.96 -29.80
CA ALA A 654 -8.90 -24.73 -31.18
C ALA A 654 -7.93 -25.35 -32.23
N GLY A 655 -6.86 -26.03 -31.80
CA GLY A 655 -5.88 -26.65 -32.69
C GLY A 655 -4.81 -25.71 -33.26
N ALA A 656 -4.77 -24.45 -32.83
CA ALA A 656 -3.80 -23.44 -33.29
C ALA A 656 -2.48 -23.42 -32.49
N GLY A 657 -2.35 -24.28 -31.47
CA GLY A 657 -1.19 -24.30 -30.56
C GLY A 657 -1.19 -23.14 -29.56
N VAL A 658 -0.11 -23.01 -28.78
CA VAL A 658 0.06 -21.93 -27.80
C VAL A 658 0.94 -20.83 -28.41
N PRO A 659 0.51 -19.55 -28.39
CA PRO A 659 1.21 -18.47 -29.10
C PRO A 659 2.42 -17.90 -28.34
N TYR A 660 2.93 -18.61 -27.33
CA TYR A 660 3.97 -18.15 -26.42
C TYR A 660 5.10 -19.16 -26.25
N ASN A 661 6.27 -18.70 -25.85
CA ASN A 661 7.43 -19.55 -25.61
C ASN A 661 7.16 -20.52 -24.42
N PRO A 662 7.20 -21.85 -24.62
CA PRO A 662 6.91 -22.83 -23.56
C PRO A 662 7.75 -22.66 -22.29
N ALA A 663 9.05 -22.34 -22.41
CA ALA A 663 9.92 -22.15 -21.25
C ALA A 663 9.48 -20.95 -20.40
N ARG A 664 8.99 -19.89 -21.06
CA ARG A 664 8.47 -18.68 -20.42
C ARG A 664 7.10 -18.88 -19.79
N VAL A 665 6.30 -19.79 -20.33
CA VAL A 665 5.03 -20.19 -19.68
C VAL A 665 5.31 -21.08 -18.47
N VAL A 666 6.21 -22.06 -18.60
CA VAL A 666 6.53 -23.02 -17.54
C VAL A 666 7.01 -22.31 -16.28
N ARG A 667 7.80 -21.22 -16.37
CA ARG A 667 8.26 -20.46 -15.19
C ARG A 667 7.13 -19.88 -14.34
N MET A 668 5.96 -19.62 -14.93
CA MET A 668 4.81 -19.00 -14.25
C MET A 668 3.99 -20.01 -13.44
N VAL A 669 4.17 -21.32 -13.67
CA VAL A 669 3.46 -22.37 -12.94
C VAL A 669 3.88 -22.34 -11.47
N ALA A 670 2.92 -22.28 -10.55
CA ALA A 670 3.16 -22.27 -9.11
C ALA A 670 3.89 -23.57 -8.66
N PRO A 671 4.93 -23.48 -7.80
CA PRO A 671 5.57 -24.63 -7.20
C PRO A 671 4.60 -25.48 -6.37
N ASP A 672 4.93 -26.77 -6.22
CA ASP A 672 4.20 -27.79 -5.45
C ASP A 672 2.81 -28.18 -6.02
N HIS A 673 1.91 -27.22 -6.24
CA HIS A 673 0.52 -27.49 -6.65
C HIS A 673 0.13 -26.96 -8.03
N GLY A 674 0.99 -26.19 -8.71
CA GLY A 674 0.67 -25.63 -10.01
C GLY A 674 0.65 -26.67 -11.12
N LYS A 675 -0.36 -26.58 -12.00
CA LYS A 675 -0.56 -27.52 -13.11
C LYS A 675 -0.68 -26.82 -14.45
N ILE A 676 -0.23 -27.49 -15.50
CA ILE A 676 -0.53 -27.15 -16.89
C ILE A 676 -1.52 -28.18 -17.41
N VAL A 677 -2.61 -27.74 -18.02
CA VAL A 677 -3.63 -28.59 -18.62
C VAL A 677 -3.73 -28.23 -20.10
N MET A 678 -3.56 -29.22 -20.98
CA MET A 678 -3.58 -29.05 -22.43
C MET A 678 -4.42 -30.15 -23.11
N PRO A 679 -4.95 -29.89 -24.32
CA PRO A 679 -5.54 -30.94 -25.15
C PRO A 679 -4.55 -32.07 -25.43
N ASP A 680 -5.02 -33.32 -25.46
CA ASP A 680 -4.14 -34.48 -25.66
C ASP A 680 -3.36 -34.46 -26.98
N ALA A 681 -3.95 -33.90 -28.04
CA ALA A 681 -3.29 -33.76 -29.34
C ALA A 681 -2.10 -32.78 -29.36
N MET A 682 -1.89 -31.99 -28.30
CA MET A 682 -0.83 -31.00 -28.25
C MET A 682 0.57 -31.64 -28.15
N ASP A 683 1.52 -31.10 -28.91
CA ASP A 683 2.93 -31.41 -28.76
C ASP A 683 3.51 -30.67 -27.54
N THR A 684 4.03 -31.46 -26.59
CA THR A 684 4.60 -30.97 -25.34
C THR A 684 6.11 -31.15 -25.26
N SER A 685 6.77 -31.58 -26.34
CA SER A 685 8.22 -31.86 -26.38
C SER A 685 9.09 -30.65 -26.00
N ALA A 686 8.65 -29.44 -26.37
CA ALA A 686 9.33 -28.18 -26.04
C ALA A 686 9.02 -27.67 -24.61
N TRP A 687 8.06 -28.27 -23.90
CA TRP A 687 7.62 -27.83 -22.58
C TRP A 687 8.46 -28.46 -21.49
N THR A 688 9.66 -27.91 -21.31
CA THR A 688 10.61 -28.32 -20.29
C THR A 688 10.91 -27.16 -19.35
N GLY A 689 11.30 -27.47 -18.12
CA GLY A 689 11.71 -26.47 -17.15
C GLY A 689 12.03 -27.09 -15.81
N GLU A 690 12.67 -26.31 -14.95
CA GLU A 690 13.04 -26.75 -13.60
C GLU A 690 11.82 -27.32 -12.88
N GLN A 691 11.91 -28.57 -12.42
CA GLN A 691 10.91 -29.28 -11.62
C GLN A 691 9.52 -29.45 -12.25
N LEU A 692 9.38 -29.22 -13.56
CA LEU A 692 8.18 -29.65 -14.25
C LEU A 692 8.15 -31.17 -14.28
N GLY A 693 7.08 -31.76 -13.74
CA GLY A 693 6.86 -33.20 -13.75
C GLY A 693 6.67 -33.76 -15.16
N GLN A 694 6.62 -35.09 -15.25
CA GLN A 694 6.32 -35.76 -16.52
C GLN A 694 4.91 -35.42 -16.99
N TRP A 695 4.76 -35.28 -18.31
CA TRP A 695 3.45 -35.15 -18.94
C TRP A 695 2.69 -36.46 -18.84
N VAL A 696 1.46 -36.41 -18.32
CA VAL A 696 0.57 -37.56 -18.18
C VAL A 696 -0.69 -37.30 -18.97
N THR A 697 -1.00 -38.20 -19.92
CA THR A 697 -2.32 -38.28 -20.56
C THR A 697 -3.25 -39.09 -19.67
N ALA A 698 -4.40 -38.53 -19.31
CA ALA A 698 -5.42 -39.22 -18.52
C ALA A 698 -6.83 -38.82 -18.97
N PHE A 699 -7.81 -39.66 -18.62
CA PHE A 699 -9.20 -39.24 -18.61
C PHE A 699 -9.36 -38.17 -17.53
N GLY A 700 -9.72 -36.97 -17.96
CA GLY A 700 -10.05 -35.85 -17.07
C GLY A 700 -11.23 -36.21 -16.18
N ALA A 701 -11.29 -35.53 -15.04
CA ALA A 701 -12.39 -35.67 -14.09
C ALA A 701 -13.76 -35.34 -14.73
N ALA A 702 -13.76 -34.57 -15.83
CA ALA A 702 -14.95 -34.18 -16.60
C ALA A 702 -15.21 -35.01 -17.87
N GLY A 703 -14.49 -36.12 -18.09
CA GLY A 703 -14.76 -37.09 -19.18
C GLY A 703 -13.99 -36.87 -20.50
N GLY A 704 -13.26 -35.76 -20.66
CA GLY A 704 -12.34 -35.54 -21.80
C GLY A 704 -10.98 -36.24 -21.61
N ILE A 705 -10.17 -36.34 -22.67
CA ILE A 705 -8.78 -36.82 -22.56
C ILE A 705 -7.84 -35.62 -22.61
N TRP A 706 -7.04 -35.42 -21.57
CA TRP A 706 -6.18 -34.26 -21.40
C TRP A 706 -4.75 -34.66 -21.05
N LYS A 707 -3.80 -33.83 -21.48
CA LYS A 707 -2.40 -33.89 -21.05
C LYS A 707 -2.18 -32.91 -19.91
N THR A 708 -1.60 -33.40 -18.82
CA THR A 708 -1.29 -32.57 -17.66
C THR A 708 0.17 -32.73 -17.22
N ALA A 709 0.73 -31.65 -16.69
CA ALA A 709 2.02 -31.68 -15.99
C ALA A 709 1.94 -30.82 -14.73
N GLN A 710 2.40 -31.35 -13.61
CA GLN A 710 2.45 -30.64 -12.33
C GLN A 710 3.89 -30.23 -12.02
N ARG A 711 4.07 -29.01 -11.52
CA ARG A 711 5.37 -28.55 -11.03
C ARG A 711 5.60 -29.05 -9.60
N GLY A 712 6.77 -29.64 -9.34
CA GLY A 712 7.18 -30.06 -8.01
C GLY A 712 7.54 -28.90 -7.08
N PRO A 713 7.77 -29.17 -5.78
CA PRO A 713 8.15 -28.17 -4.79
C PRO A 713 9.55 -27.61 -5.07
N ARG A 714 9.76 -26.30 -4.87
CA ARG A 714 11.04 -25.64 -5.15
C ARG A 714 12.14 -26.08 -4.17
N PRO A 715 13.40 -26.35 -4.62
CA PRO A 715 14.42 -26.87 -3.73
C PRO A 715 14.97 -25.73 -2.87
N ARG A 716 15.40 -26.05 -1.64
CA ARG A 716 16.01 -25.09 -0.70
C ARG A 716 15.11 -23.88 -0.39
N VAL A 717 13.79 -24.09 -0.35
CA VAL A 717 12.84 -23.10 0.13
C VAL A 717 12.87 -23.08 1.65
N GLY A 718 13.02 -21.88 2.23
CA GLY A 718 13.05 -21.72 3.66
C GLY A 718 11.73 -21.91 4.34
N VAL A 719 11.71 -22.76 5.34
CA VAL A 719 10.51 -23.05 6.12
C VAL A 719 10.53 -22.18 7.38
N TRP A 720 9.63 -21.19 7.42
CA TRP A 720 9.37 -20.33 8.57
C TRP A 720 8.13 -20.82 9.29
N ASN A 721 8.12 -22.10 9.62
CA ASN A 721 6.94 -22.79 10.12
C ASN A 721 6.67 -22.57 11.60
N CYS A 722 7.57 -21.95 12.35
CA CYS A 722 7.32 -21.45 13.69
C CYS A 722 7.68 -19.97 13.72
N GLY A 723 7.10 -19.22 14.66
CA GLY A 723 7.22 -17.75 14.72
C GLY A 723 8.65 -17.20 14.89
N THR A 724 9.66 -18.08 14.94
CA THR A 724 11.08 -17.74 15.12
C THR A 724 12.06 -18.60 14.32
N GLY A 725 11.58 -19.48 13.42
CA GLY A 725 12.42 -20.46 12.72
C GLY A 725 13.11 -21.48 13.63
N ALA A 726 13.88 -22.40 13.04
CA ALA A 726 14.61 -23.44 13.76
C ALA A 726 15.56 -22.84 14.82
N GLY A 727 15.57 -23.43 16.03
CA GLY A 727 16.41 -22.95 17.12
C GLY A 727 16.09 -21.53 17.62
N ASN A 728 14.92 -20.97 17.27
CA ASN A 728 14.47 -19.65 17.75
C ASN A 728 15.42 -18.50 17.33
N THR A 729 16.06 -18.62 16.16
CA THR A 729 17.13 -17.71 15.69
C THR A 729 16.69 -16.68 14.66
N MET A 730 15.41 -16.69 14.24
CA MET A 730 14.92 -15.92 13.09
C MET A 730 15.82 -16.09 11.86
N ASN A 731 16.32 -17.31 11.64
CA ASN A 731 17.20 -17.67 10.55
C ASN A 731 17.03 -19.16 10.23
N THR A 732 16.69 -19.47 8.99
CA THR A 732 16.46 -20.83 8.49
C THR A 732 17.72 -21.45 7.88
N GLY A 733 18.81 -20.67 7.75
CA GLY A 733 20.10 -21.14 7.28
C GLY A 733 20.22 -21.26 5.75
N GLU A 734 19.18 -20.90 4.99
CA GLU A 734 19.30 -20.85 3.54
C GLU A 734 20.20 -19.70 3.07
N ARG A 735 20.86 -19.94 1.96
CA ARG A 735 21.49 -18.89 1.16
C ARG A 735 20.47 -18.45 0.12
N LEU A 736 20.24 -17.14 0.01
CA LEU A 736 19.48 -16.56 -1.10
C LEU A 736 20.08 -17.07 -2.41
N LEU A 737 19.27 -17.75 -3.23
CA LEU A 737 19.72 -18.45 -4.44
C LEU A 737 20.45 -17.51 -5.42
N ASP A 738 20.01 -16.25 -5.48
CA ASP A 738 20.46 -15.26 -6.48
C ASP A 738 21.06 -13.97 -5.87
N GLY A 739 21.38 -13.98 -4.56
CA GLY A 739 21.88 -12.79 -3.84
C GLY A 739 20.83 -11.71 -3.57
N PHE A 740 21.19 -10.67 -2.79
CA PHE A 740 20.28 -9.59 -2.38
C PHE A 740 19.92 -8.60 -3.50
N THR A 741 20.75 -8.50 -4.55
CA THR A 741 20.58 -7.51 -5.63
C THR A 741 19.39 -7.80 -6.55
N ASN A 742 18.79 -8.99 -6.45
CA ASN A 742 17.71 -9.46 -7.33
C ASN A 742 16.35 -9.60 -6.64
N LEU A 743 16.16 -9.00 -5.45
CA LEU A 743 14.86 -9.03 -4.76
C LEU A 743 13.83 -8.15 -5.47
N ASN A 744 12.83 -8.82 -6.05
CA ASN A 744 11.78 -8.23 -6.84
C ASN A 744 10.42 -8.40 -6.17
N LEU A 745 9.52 -7.42 -6.36
CA LEU A 745 8.15 -7.52 -5.88
C LEU A 745 7.42 -8.65 -6.63
N GLN A 746 7.04 -9.70 -5.91
CA GLN A 746 6.28 -10.83 -6.46
C GLN A 746 4.79 -10.48 -6.58
N TRP A 747 4.19 -10.09 -5.45
CA TRP A 747 2.79 -9.67 -5.38
C TRP A 747 2.58 -8.66 -4.25
N PHE A 748 1.52 -7.87 -4.37
CA PHE A 748 1.06 -6.90 -3.37
C PHE A 748 -0.45 -6.63 -3.51
N GLY A 749 -1.01 -5.87 -2.57
CA GLY A 749 -2.45 -5.66 -2.49
C GLY A 749 -3.12 -6.67 -1.56
N ASP A 750 -4.40 -6.44 -1.28
CA ASP A 750 -5.05 -6.86 -0.03
C ASP A 750 -4.74 -8.29 0.45
N PRO A 751 -3.92 -8.45 1.50
CA PRO A 751 -4.16 -9.52 2.43
C PRO A 751 -5.18 -8.95 3.43
N TYR A 752 -6.47 -9.01 3.12
CA TYR A 752 -7.63 -8.81 4.03
C TYR A 752 -7.30 -8.03 5.30
N ALA A 753 -6.89 -6.76 5.17
CA ALA A 753 -6.25 -6.03 6.27
C ALA A 753 -7.25 -5.65 7.39
N ALA A 754 -8.55 -5.80 7.13
CA ALA A 754 -9.63 -5.73 8.13
C ALA A 754 -9.48 -6.76 9.25
N ASP A 755 -8.99 -7.94 8.87
CA ASP A 755 -8.97 -9.12 9.73
C ASP A 755 -7.59 -9.34 10.34
N VAL A 756 -6.70 -8.34 10.37
CA VAL A 756 -5.36 -8.48 10.96
C VAL A 756 -5.32 -7.84 12.35
N VAL A 757 -4.66 -8.52 13.30
CA VAL A 757 -4.38 -7.94 14.61
C VAL A 757 -3.48 -6.71 14.45
N GLU A 758 -3.82 -5.62 15.13
CA GLU A 758 -3.07 -4.36 15.05
C GLU A 758 -1.59 -4.57 15.45
N ARG A 759 -0.67 -3.97 14.69
CA ARG A 759 0.78 -4.23 14.84
C ARG A 759 1.35 -3.91 16.22
N HIS A 760 0.88 -2.86 16.90
CA HIS A 760 1.31 -2.47 18.25
C HIS A 760 0.78 -3.41 19.33
N ALA A 761 -0.23 -4.22 19.03
CA ALA A 761 -0.61 -5.36 19.87
C ALA A 761 0.41 -6.52 19.82
N VAL A 762 1.48 -6.41 19.01
CA VAL A 762 2.56 -7.40 18.91
C VAL A 762 2.00 -8.81 18.62
N PRO A 763 1.30 -9.00 17.49
CA PRO A 763 0.74 -10.30 17.13
C PRO A 763 1.82 -11.31 16.75
N ALA A 764 1.43 -12.58 16.64
CA ALA A 764 2.28 -13.61 16.06
C ALA A 764 2.64 -13.24 14.60
N PRO A 765 3.91 -13.39 14.19
CA PRO A 765 4.28 -13.22 12.79
C PRO A 765 3.62 -14.32 11.94
N PRO A 766 3.38 -14.07 10.64
CA PRO A 766 2.87 -15.11 9.75
C PRO A 766 3.87 -16.26 9.65
N LEU A 767 3.34 -17.47 9.46
CA LEU A 767 4.14 -18.68 9.26
C LEU A 767 4.18 -19.01 7.78
N PHE A 768 5.30 -19.53 7.30
CA PHE A 768 5.43 -20.00 5.93
C PHE A 768 5.93 -21.43 5.90
N ALA A 769 5.16 -22.31 5.26
CA ALA A 769 5.52 -23.70 5.03
C ALA A 769 4.97 -24.16 3.68
N ASN A 770 5.81 -24.80 2.87
CA ASN A 770 5.43 -25.47 1.63
C ASN A 770 4.55 -24.63 0.67
N GLY A 771 4.93 -23.38 0.44
CA GLY A 771 4.21 -22.48 -0.47
C GLY A 771 2.94 -21.86 0.12
N VAL A 772 2.61 -22.14 1.38
CA VAL A 772 1.48 -21.55 2.09
C VAL A 772 1.96 -20.57 3.15
N LEU A 773 1.38 -19.37 3.14
CA LEU A 773 1.54 -18.35 4.17
C LEU A 773 0.32 -18.36 5.09
N TYR A 774 0.52 -18.74 6.35
CA TYR A 774 -0.50 -18.72 7.39
C TYR A 774 -0.45 -17.40 8.15
N ARG A 775 -1.60 -16.77 8.29
CA ARG A 775 -1.74 -15.48 8.95
C ARG A 775 -2.80 -15.56 10.04
N PHE A 776 -2.43 -15.11 11.24
CA PHE A 776 -3.33 -15.01 12.38
C PHE A 776 -4.17 -13.74 12.25
N GLY A 777 -5.49 -13.93 12.21
CA GLY A 777 -6.43 -12.84 12.07
C GLY A 777 -6.88 -12.25 13.40
N LYS A 778 -7.73 -11.23 13.32
CA LYS A 778 -8.36 -10.58 14.48
C LYS A 778 -9.36 -11.55 15.09
N PHE A 779 -9.34 -11.66 16.41
CA PHE A 779 -10.13 -12.66 17.14
C PHE A 779 -9.67 -14.08 16.81
N ASP A 780 -10.59 -14.96 16.46
CA ASP A 780 -10.40 -16.40 16.38
C ASP A 780 -10.11 -16.90 14.96
N SER A 781 -9.68 -16.04 14.04
CA SER A 781 -9.49 -16.43 12.64
C SER A 781 -8.04 -16.73 12.28
N VAL A 782 -7.86 -17.65 11.33
CA VAL A 782 -6.59 -17.93 10.66
C VAL A 782 -6.83 -18.04 9.16
N ASP A 783 -6.00 -17.38 8.38
CA ASP A 783 -6.03 -17.42 6.92
C ASP A 783 -4.84 -18.21 6.39
N ALA A 784 -5.07 -19.05 5.37
CA ALA A 784 -4.02 -19.59 4.54
C ALA A 784 -4.00 -18.90 3.18
N MET A 785 -2.83 -18.49 2.75
CA MET A 785 -2.60 -17.78 1.49
C MET A 785 -1.60 -18.52 0.64
N ASP A 786 -1.79 -18.50 -0.67
CA ASP A 786 -0.77 -18.92 -1.61
C ASP A 786 0.37 -17.89 -1.60
N ALA A 787 1.57 -18.31 -1.20
CA ALA A 787 2.69 -17.42 -0.99
C ALA A 787 3.25 -16.84 -2.31
N TYR A 788 2.88 -17.37 -3.47
CA TYR A 788 3.42 -16.95 -4.76
C TYR A 788 2.53 -15.96 -5.51
N ASN A 789 1.24 -15.88 -5.17
CA ASN A 789 0.30 -14.96 -5.81
C ASN A 789 -0.61 -14.17 -4.83
N GLY A 790 -0.55 -14.47 -3.53
CA GLY A 790 -1.28 -13.75 -2.49
C GLY A 790 -2.78 -14.09 -2.42
N THR A 791 -3.26 -15.09 -3.17
CA THR A 791 -4.67 -15.52 -3.09
C THR A 791 -4.95 -16.24 -1.77
N ARG A 792 -6.07 -15.92 -1.11
CA ARG A 792 -6.52 -16.66 0.08
C ARG A 792 -7.13 -17.98 -0.32
N LEU A 793 -6.49 -19.06 0.10
CA LEU A 793 -6.94 -20.42 -0.15
C LEU A 793 -8.17 -20.74 0.69
N TRP A 794 -8.14 -20.38 1.98
CA TRP A 794 -9.24 -20.57 2.92
C TRP A 794 -9.06 -19.69 4.19
N THR A 795 -10.16 -19.54 4.94
CA THR A 795 -10.19 -18.95 6.29
C THR A 795 -10.84 -19.96 7.22
N ALA A 796 -10.24 -20.19 8.38
CA ALA A 796 -10.83 -21.00 9.44
C ALA A 796 -11.05 -20.17 10.71
N THR A 797 -12.10 -20.49 11.47
CA THR A 797 -12.34 -19.94 12.80
C THR A 797 -11.99 -21.00 13.84
N VAL A 798 -11.08 -20.66 14.74
CA VAL A 798 -10.58 -21.48 15.84
C VAL A 798 -10.82 -20.72 17.14
N PRO A 799 -11.92 -21.00 17.87
CA PRO A 799 -12.27 -20.28 19.09
C PRO A 799 -11.13 -20.25 20.12
N GLY A 800 -10.85 -19.07 20.68
CA GLY A 800 -9.80 -18.88 21.68
C GLY A 800 -8.38 -18.87 21.12
N LEU A 801 -8.22 -18.59 19.81
CA LEU A 801 -6.92 -18.50 19.16
C LEU A 801 -6.20 -17.18 19.44
N THR A 802 -6.90 -16.07 19.71
CA THR A 802 -6.25 -14.76 19.80
C THR A 802 -5.28 -14.66 20.97
N ARG A 803 -3.99 -14.48 20.69
CA ARG A 803 -3.09 -13.83 21.67
C ARG A 803 -2.38 -12.62 21.09
N THR A 804 -2.30 -11.59 21.92
CA THR A 804 -1.49 -10.40 21.69
C THR A 804 -0.26 -10.48 22.59
N LEU A 805 0.74 -9.61 22.36
CA LEU A 805 1.96 -9.57 23.15
C LEU A 805 2.70 -10.92 23.16
N VAL A 806 2.89 -11.55 21.99
CA VAL A 806 3.58 -12.87 21.87
C VAL A 806 5.03 -12.88 22.37
N SER A 807 5.60 -11.71 22.64
CA SER A 807 6.84 -11.55 23.39
C SER A 807 6.72 -11.85 24.89
N HIS A 808 5.50 -12.06 25.41
CA HIS A 808 5.17 -12.35 26.81
C HIS A 808 4.35 -13.66 26.96
N THR A 809 3.61 -14.08 25.92
CA THR A 809 2.73 -15.27 25.93
C THR A 809 3.20 -16.42 25.03
N ALA A 810 4.33 -16.25 24.32
CA ALA A 810 4.89 -17.19 23.34
C ALA A 810 4.07 -17.36 22.03
N VAL A 811 4.55 -18.25 21.15
CA VAL A 811 4.03 -18.45 19.78
C VAL A 811 2.82 -19.38 19.81
N GLN A 812 1.79 -19.07 19.00
CA GLN A 812 0.47 -19.73 18.99
C GLN A 812 0.33 -20.87 17.97
N GLY A 813 1.31 -21.06 17.09
CA GLY A 813 1.21 -22.08 16.05
C GLY A 813 2.52 -22.51 15.44
N VAL A 814 2.50 -23.71 14.88
CA VAL A 814 3.60 -24.31 14.13
C VAL A 814 3.05 -25.08 12.92
N ALA A 815 3.68 -24.96 11.75
CA ALA A 815 3.25 -25.60 10.50
C ALA A 815 4.13 -26.78 10.10
N ASP A 816 3.55 -27.75 9.41
CA ASP A 816 4.23 -28.90 8.83
C ASP A 816 3.83 -29.10 7.35
N ASP A 817 4.07 -30.29 6.82
CA ASP A 817 3.74 -30.65 5.44
C ASP A 817 2.24 -30.82 5.21
N ASP A 818 1.46 -31.12 6.25
CA ASP A 818 0.03 -31.39 6.16
C ASP A 818 -0.82 -30.17 6.52
N GLY A 819 -0.29 -29.23 7.32
CA GLY A 819 -1.11 -28.17 7.88
C GLY A 819 -0.43 -27.25 8.89
N ILE A 820 -1.27 -26.68 9.76
CA ILE A 820 -0.84 -25.81 10.86
C ILE A 820 -1.46 -26.28 12.17
N PHE A 821 -0.63 -26.48 13.18
CA PHE A 821 -1.00 -26.70 14.57
C PHE A 821 -1.19 -25.37 15.28
N LEU A 822 -2.30 -25.24 16.01
CA LEU A 822 -2.72 -24.01 16.66
C LEU A 822 -3.14 -24.29 18.10
N THR A 823 -2.62 -23.53 19.04
CA THR A 823 -3.04 -23.60 20.46
C THR A 823 -4.33 -22.80 20.64
N ALA A 824 -5.43 -23.48 20.97
CA ALA A 824 -6.76 -22.91 21.15
C ALA A 824 -7.31 -23.31 22.53
N THR A 825 -6.99 -22.53 23.56
CA THR A 825 -7.34 -22.79 24.97
C THR A 825 -6.96 -24.22 25.41
N THR A 826 -7.94 -25.10 25.60
CA THR A 826 -7.79 -26.47 26.11
C THR A 826 -7.38 -27.51 25.06
N ALA A 827 -7.20 -27.12 23.79
CA ALA A 827 -6.80 -28.03 22.72
C ALA A 827 -5.74 -27.43 21.80
N CYS A 828 -4.95 -28.31 21.17
CA CYS A 828 -4.14 -27.98 20.01
C CYS A 828 -4.82 -28.57 18.76
N VAL A 829 -5.19 -27.72 17.81
CA VAL A 829 -5.92 -28.10 16.59
C VAL A 829 -4.97 -28.07 15.41
N GLN A 830 -4.92 -29.14 14.61
CA GLN A 830 -4.26 -29.10 13.31
C GLN A 830 -5.31 -28.82 12.22
N LEU A 831 -5.08 -27.77 11.44
CA LEU A 831 -5.87 -27.47 10.25
C LEU A 831 -5.13 -27.92 9.00
N SER A 832 -5.86 -28.54 8.08
CA SER A 832 -5.39 -28.95 6.76
C SER A 832 -4.88 -27.76 5.96
N ARG A 833 -3.69 -27.90 5.35
CA ARG A 833 -3.14 -26.89 4.43
C ARG A 833 -4.03 -26.64 3.22
N HIS A 834 -4.84 -27.62 2.82
CA HIS A 834 -5.57 -27.61 1.56
C HIS A 834 -6.88 -26.84 1.62
N ASP A 835 -7.62 -27.01 2.71
CA ASP A 835 -9.00 -26.52 2.85
C ASP A 835 -9.34 -25.97 4.24
N GLY A 836 -8.39 -25.98 5.19
CA GLY A 836 -8.60 -25.51 6.55
C GLY A 836 -9.49 -26.43 7.38
N SER A 837 -9.81 -27.63 6.91
CA SER A 837 -10.54 -28.63 7.69
C SER A 837 -9.71 -29.09 8.89
N ILE A 838 -10.36 -29.44 10.00
CA ILE A 838 -9.67 -29.97 11.18
C ILE A 838 -9.20 -31.39 10.86
N LEU A 839 -7.87 -31.59 10.82
CA LEU A 839 -7.26 -32.90 10.65
C LEU A 839 -7.20 -33.67 11.97
N ARG A 840 -6.88 -32.95 13.06
CA ARG A 840 -6.84 -33.52 14.42
C ARG A 840 -7.03 -32.47 15.50
N GLN A 841 -7.44 -32.92 16.68
CA GLN A 841 -7.62 -32.10 17.86
C GLN A 841 -7.01 -32.80 19.09
N LEU A 842 -5.88 -32.29 19.56
CA LEU A 842 -5.13 -32.81 20.69
C LEU A 842 -5.61 -32.12 21.97
N THR A 843 -6.46 -32.80 22.73
CA THR A 843 -6.98 -32.27 24.00
C THR A 843 -5.87 -32.24 25.05
N HIS A 844 -5.84 -31.16 25.84
CA HIS A 844 -4.90 -31.05 26.94
C HIS A 844 -5.13 -32.15 27.99
N GLN A 845 -4.05 -32.83 28.38
CA GLN A 845 -4.16 -34.00 29.27
C GLN A 845 -4.14 -33.65 30.77
N ARG A 846 -3.82 -32.40 31.14
CA ARG A 846 -3.87 -31.93 32.53
C ARG A 846 -5.18 -31.14 32.73
N PRO A 847 -6.07 -31.57 33.64
CA PRO A 847 -7.33 -30.88 33.91
C PRO A 847 -7.10 -29.44 34.39
N GLY A 848 -7.92 -28.50 33.92
CA GLY A 848 -7.87 -27.09 34.33
C GLY A 848 -6.71 -26.28 33.75
N CYS A 849 -5.92 -26.85 32.84
CA CYS A 849 -4.84 -26.13 32.15
C CYS A 849 -5.13 -25.97 30.66
N GLU A 850 -4.51 -24.96 30.07
CA GLU A 850 -4.53 -24.66 28.64
C GLU A 850 -3.17 -24.92 28.00
N TRP A 851 -3.15 -25.03 26.67
CA TRP A 851 -1.92 -25.11 25.88
C TRP A 851 -1.21 -23.76 25.87
N GLY A 852 0.01 -23.64 26.39
CA GLY A 852 0.75 -22.38 26.40
C GLY A 852 1.70 -22.18 25.21
N TYR A 853 2.37 -23.23 24.78
CA TYR A 853 3.35 -23.21 23.68
C TYR A 853 3.11 -24.40 22.76
N VAL A 854 3.49 -24.25 21.48
CA VAL A 854 3.57 -25.35 20.52
C VAL A 854 4.81 -25.20 19.63
N GLY A 855 5.51 -26.29 19.37
CA GLY A 855 6.67 -26.36 18.47
C GLY A 855 7.04 -27.80 18.11
N PHE A 856 8.05 -27.98 17.26
CA PHE A 856 8.54 -29.31 16.87
C PHE A 856 9.93 -29.59 17.43
N ALA A 857 10.12 -30.80 17.94
CA ALA A 857 11.44 -31.39 18.16
C ALA A 857 11.54 -32.68 17.33
N ASP A 858 12.27 -32.59 16.21
CA ASP A 858 12.25 -33.57 15.13
C ASP A 858 10.80 -33.80 14.63
N LYS A 859 10.26 -35.04 14.66
CA LYS A 859 8.89 -35.36 14.22
C LYS A 859 7.84 -35.32 15.33
N ASN A 860 8.23 -34.91 16.54
CA ASN A 860 7.32 -34.90 17.69
C ASN A 860 6.88 -33.47 18.01
N LEU A 861 5.63 -33.35 18.48
CA LEU A 861 5.06 -32.08 18.89
C LEU A 861 5.43 -31.81 20.35
N VAL A 862 6.04 -30.66 20.62
CA VAL A 862 6.35 -30.17 21.96
C VAL A 862 5.31 -29.13 22.36
N GLY A 863 4.77 -29.26 23.56
CA GLY A 863 3.82 -28.31 24.13
C GLY A 863 4.13 -27.99 25.59
N SER A 864 3.53 -26.91 26.10
CA SER A 864 3.55 -26.55 27.52
C SER A 864 2.14 -26.42 28.07
N SER A 865 1.99 -26.65 29.38
CA SER A 865 0.75 -26.35 30.10
C SER A 865 0.81 -24.95 30.71
N GLN A 866 -0.28 -24.18 30.66
CA GLN A 866 -0.42 -22.89 31.35
C GLN A 866 -1.78 -22.72 32.05
N GLU A 867 -1.91 -21.68 32.88
CA GLU A 867 -3.19 -21.28 33.47
C GLU A 867 -4.09 -20.57 32.43
N PRO A 868 -5.41 -20.82 32.42
CA PRO A 868 -6.35 -20.15 31.51
C PRO A 868 -6.32 -18.61 31.60
N GLU A 869 -6.10 -18.08 32.80
CA GLU A 869 -6.06 -16.64 33.07
C GLU A 869 -4.88 -15.93 32.39
N ALA A 870 -3.81 -16.66 32.06
CA ALA A 870 -2.62 -16.10 31.46
C ALA A 870 -2.89 -15.52 30.05
N ASP A 871 -3.73 -16.18 29.24
CA ASP A 871 -4.11 -15.68 27.92
C ASP A 871 -5.22 -14.61 28.01
N ALA A 872 -6.21 -14.82 28.88
CA ALA A 872 -7.32 -13.88 29.08
C ALA A 872 -6.85 -12.47 29.47
N ALA A 873 -5.79 -12.39 30.27
CA ALA A 873 -5.13 -11.16 30.68
C ALA A 873 -4.60 -10.32 29.51
N PHE A 874 -4.10 -10.95 28.44
CA PHE A 874 -3.56 -10.26 27.26
C PHE A 874 -4.54 -10.22 26.06
N GLY A 875 -5.64 -10.97 26.12
CA GLY A 875 -6.73 -10.94 25.12
C GLY A 875 -7.63 -9.69 25.21
N ALA A 876 -7.69 -9.04 26.38
CA ALA A 876 -8.35 -7.74 26.54
C ALA A 876 -7.52 -6.65 25.83
N GLY A 877 -7.86 -6.36 24.58
CA GLY A 877 -7.08 -5.55 23.65
C GLY A 877 -6.32 -4.38 24.27
N LEU A 878 -5.06 -4.21 23.82
CA LEU A 878 -4.06 -3.23 24.24
C LEU A 878 -4.58 -1.78 24.46
N LEU A 879 -5.71 -1.44 23.85
CA LEU A 879 -6.33 -0.11 23.87
C LEU A 879 -7.31 0.13 25.02
N GLY A 880 -7.76 -0.90 25.75
CA GLY A 880 -8.55 -0.73 26.98
C GLY A 880 -7.71 -0.32 28.21
N LEU A 881 -6.38 -0.39 28.08
CA LEU A 881 -5.42 -0.24 29.18
C LEU A 881 -4.65 1.08 29.11
N VAL A 882 -5.30 2.19 28.75
CA VAL A 882 -4.63 3.49 28.63
C VAL A 882 -4.22 4.07 30.01
N ASP A 883 -2.95 4.49 30.09
CA ASP A 883 -2.33 5.47 31.00
C ASP A 883 -1.94 5.15 32.45
N ALA A 884 -2.05 3.91 32.94
CA ALA A 884 -1.30 3.52 34.16
C ALA A 884 -1.04 2.00 34.27
N ARG A 885 -1.99 1.18 33.81
CA ARG A 885 -1.89 -0.29 33.88
C ARG A 885 -0.92 -0.87 32.83
N LEU A 886 -0.73 -0.19 31.70
CA LEU A 886 0.18 -0.60 30.62
C LEU A 886 1.63 -0.81 31.12
N ALA A 887 2.14 0.06 31.99
CA ALA A 887 3.49 -0.09 32.54
C ALA A 887 3.65 -1.31 33.45
N THR A 888 2.60 -1.65 34.21
CA THR A 888 2.56 -2.81 35.13
C THR A 888 2.28 -4.12 34.40
N PHE A 889 1.53 -4.08 33.30
CA PHE A 889 1.20 -5.27 32.51
C PHE A 889 2.35 -5.69 31.59
N LEU A 890 3.10 -4.72 31.07
CA LEU A 890 4.25 -4.98 30.22
C LEU A 890 5.45 -5.58 30.97
N SER A 891 5.43 -5.66 32.31
CA SER A 891 6.50 -6.34 33.07
C SER A 891 6.18 -7.81 33.40
N LYS A 892 4.93 -8.22 33.26
CA LYS A 892 4.48 -9.60 33.52
C LYS A 892 4.60 -10.49 32.28
N VAL A 893 5.02 -11.73 32.48
CA VAL A 893 5.11 -12.76 31.44
C VAL A 893 4.33 -14.01 31.81
N ALA A 894 3.80 -14.70 30.81
CA ALA A 894 3.14 -15.98 31.01
C ALA A 894 4.19 -17.08 31.21
N VAL A 895 3.99 -17.90 32.24
CA VAL A 895 4.86 -19.04 32.55
C VAL A 895 4.12 -20.36 32.39
N GLY A 896 4.84 -21.37 31.90
CA GLY A 896 4.35 -22.74 31.78
C GLY A 896 4.61 -23.52 33.07
N LYS A 897 3.71 -24.46 33.40
CA LYS A 897 3.82 -25.35 34.57
C LYS A 897 4.61 -26.63 34.29
N ASP A 898 4.59 -27.08 33.05
CA ASP A 898 5.28 -28.27 32.58
C ASP A 898 5.52 -28.17 31.07
N LEU A 899 6.40 -29.03 30.57
CA LEU A 899 6.66 -29.21 29.15
C LEU A 899 6.42 -30.68 28.80
N PHE A 900 5.77 -30.96 27.68
CA PHE A 900 5.45 -32.32 27.27
C PHE A 900 5.70 -32.53 25.78
N CYS A 901 5.80 -33.79 25.40
CA CYS A 901 6.02 -34.21 24.03
C CYS A 901 4.97 -35.24 23.61
N ILE A 902 4.39 -35.05 22.43
CA ILE A 902 3.38 -35.92 21.82
C ILE A 902 3.97 -36.53 20.55
N ASP A 903 3.82 -37.85 20.44
CA ASP A 903 4.09 -38.58 19.21
C ASP A 903 2.91 -38.38 18.25
N LEU A 904 3.14 -37.73 17.11
CA LEU A 904 2.06 -37.43 16.15
C LEU A 904 1.53 -38.66 15.41
N ALA A 905 2.27 -39.77 15.37
CA ALA A 905 1.83 -40.99 14.70
C ALA A 905 0.86 -41.78 15.57
N THR A 906 1.03 -41.73 16.89
CA THR A 906 0.17 -42.44 17.85
C THR A 906 -0.80 -41.53 18.62
N GLU A 907 -0.59 -40.21 18.53
CA GLU A 907 -1.28 -39.17 19.30
C GLU A 907 -1.18 -39.36 20.83
N THR A 908 -0.12 -40.04 21.27
CA THR A 908 0.14 -40.30 22.69
C THR A 908 1.27 -39.43 23.22
N LYS A 909 1.14 -39.06 24.50
CA LYS A 909 2.17 -38.33 25.23
C LYS A 909 3.35 -39.27 25.52
N LYS A 910 4.54 -38.92 25.03
CA LYS A 910 5.77 -39.69 25.23
C LYS A 910 6.38 -39.44 26.60
N TRP A 911 6.43 -38.18 27.01
CA TRP A 911 7.01 -37.75 28.27
C TRP A 911 6.43 -36.41 28.72
N THR A 912 6.61 -36.11 30.01
CA THR A 912 6.33 -34.78 30.59
C THR A 912 7.47 -34.43 31.53
N TYR A 913 7.97 -33.22 31.39
CA TYR A 913 8.92 -32.58 32.29
C TYR A 913 8.17 -31.67 33.24
N THR A 914 8.30 -31.94 34.53
CA THR A 914 7.79 -31.09 35.61
C THR A 914 8.99 -30.50 36.36
N GLY A 915 9.10 -29.18 36.37
CA GLY A 915 10.22 -28.45 36.95
C GLY A 915 9.76 -27.18 37.68
N GLY A 916 10.46 -26.07 37.45
CA GLY A 916 10.05 -24.75 37.92
C GLY A 916 9.00 -24.10 37.02
N ALA A 917 8.79 -22.81 37.20
CA ALA A 917 7.99 -22.00 36.29
C ALA A 917 8.77 -21.75 35.00
N ILE A 918 8.28 -22.26 33.88
CA ILE A 918 8.96 -22.24 32.58
C ILE A 918 8.67 -20.93 31.87
N LEU A 919 9.69 -20.17 31.49
CA LEU A 919 9.51 -18.96 30.68
C LEU A 919 9.28 -19.34 29.21
N GLN A 920 8.02 -19.33 28.79
CA GLN A 920 7.58 -19.91 27.52
C GLN A 920 8.24 -19.28 26.29
N THR A 921 8.57 -18.00 26.35
CA THR A 921 9.22 -17.24 25.26
C THR A 921 10.66 -17.68 24.98
N THR A 922 11.24 -18.50 25.87
CA THR A 922 12.60 -19.04 25.74
C THR A 922 12.63 -20.51 25.32
N ILE A 923 11.47 -21.15 25.14
CA ILE A 923 11.41 -22.54 24.68
C ILE A 923 11.97 -22.60 23.26
N THR A 924 13.07 -23.33 23.13
CA THR A 924 13.86 -23.44 21.91
C THR A 924 14.08 -24.92 21.63
N PRO A 925 13.15 -25.56 20.90
CA PRO A 925 13.32 -26.92 20.41
C PRO A 925 14.39 -27.01 19.32
N ASP A 926 15.11 -28.12 19.33
CA ASP A 926 16.07 -28.55 18.31
C ASP A 926 15.85 -30.06 18.07
N ALA A 927 16.59 -30.67 17.13
CA ALA A 927 16.40 -32.07 16.76
C ALA A 927 16.67 -33.05 17.91
N ASP A 928 17.70 -32.82 18.73
CA ASP A 928 18.11 -33.72 19.82
C ASP A 928 17.82 -33.17 21.22
N ARG A 929 17.61 -31.87 21.36
CA ARG A 929 17.46 -31.19 22.65
C ARG A 929 16.41 -30.09 22.64
N ILE A 930 15.89 -29.77 23.82
CA ILE A 930 15.00 -28.62 24.02
C ILE A 930 15.61 -27.75 25.11
N PHE A 931 15.79 -26.46 24.82
CA PHE A 931 16.36 -25.48 25.75
C PHE A 931 15.29 -24.51 26.23
N PHE A 932 15.32 -24.12 27.50
CA PHE A 932 14.44 -23.06 28.03
C PHE A 932 15.01 -22.50 29.34
N VAL A 933 14.50 -21.34 29.74
CA VAL A 933 14.68 -20.77 31.07
C VAL A 933 13.53 -21.20 31.97
N GLU A 934 13.84 -21.63 33.18
CA GLU A 934 12.85 -21.82 34.24
C GLU A 934 13.27 -21.09 35.52
N SER A 935 12.30 -20.80 36.38
CA SER A 935 12.51 -20.21 37.70
C SER A 935 12.02 -21.15 38.80
N LEU A 936 12.85 -21.33 39.83
CA LEU A 936 12.47 -22.06 41.04
C LEU A 936 11.92 -21.13 42.14
N ASN A 937 11.84 -19.82 41.89
CA ASN A 937 11.34 -18.85 42.86
C ASN A 937 9.88 -19.16 43.22
N PRO A 938 9.52 -19.30 44.52
CA PRO A 938 8.14 -19.47 44.97
C PRO A 938 7.15 -18.45 44.41
N ALA A 939 7.58 -17.21 44.18
CA ALA A 939 6.74 -16.18 43.55
C ALA A 939 6.39 -16.51 42.09
N ALA A 940 7.24 -17.27 41.39
CA ALA A 940 7.01 -17.72 40.02
C ALA A 940 6.26 -19.06 39.97
N THR A 941 6.65 -20.03 40.81
CA THR A 941 6.06 -21.38 40.83
C THR A 941 4.68 -21.42 41.50
N GLY A 942 4.37 -20.46 42.38
CA GLY A 942 3.09 -20.33 43.08
C GLY A 942 2.11 -19.33 42.47
N SER A 943 2.35 -18.81 41.25
CA SER A 943 1.42 -17.91 40.58
C SER A 943 0.12 -18.66 40.23
N GLU A 944 -1.02 -18.15 40.73
CA GLU A 944 -2.35 -18.71 40.49
C GLU A 944 -2.92 -18.33 39.12
N ASP A 945 -2.52 -17.18 38.56
CA ASP A 945 -2.97 -16.65 37.28
C ASP A 945 -2.02 -16.99 36.11
N GLY A 946 -0.90 -17.66 36.39
CA GLY A 946 0.13 -17.99 35.42
C GLY A 946 0.95 -16.79 34.93
N LEU A 947 0.82 -15.61 35.58
CA LEU A 947 1.51 -14.38 35.22
C LEU A 947 2.51 -13.97 36.29
N VAL A 948 3.77 -13.83 35.89
CA VAL A 948 4.87 -13.53 36.80
C VAL A 948 5.60 -12.26 36.35
N ASP A 949 5.90 -11.37 37.30
CA ASP A 949 6.73 -10.21 37.05
C ASP A 949 8.16 -10.66 36.68
N MET A 950 8.73 -10.14 35.59
CA MET A 950 10.05 -10.58 35.09
C MET A 950 11.14 -10.45 36.16
N LYS A 951 11.05 -9.44 37.04
CA LYS A 951 11.96 -9.26 38.18
C LYS A 951 11.92 -10.45 39.16
N ASP A 952 10.75 -11.02 39.41
CA ASP A 952 10.55 -12.08 40.39
C ASP A 952 10.91 -13.42 39.77
N LEU A 953 10.62 -13.60 38.47
CA LEU A 953 11.04 -14.76 37.69
C LEU A 953 12.57 -14.89 37.68
N LEU A 954 13.31 -13.79 37.50
CA LEU A 954 14.78 -13.79 37.40
C LEU A 954 15.52 -13.59 38.73
N ALA A 955 14.83 -13.32 39.83
CA ALA A 955 15.46 -13.05 41.11
C ALA A 955 16.30 -14.25 41.60
N SER A 956 17.52 -13.99 42.06
CA SER A 956 18.37 -15.00 42.70
C SER A 956 17.80 -15.49 44.03
N ALA A 957 17.13 -14.60 44.76
CA ALA A 957 16.45 -14.92 46.00
C ALA A 957 15.30 -15.92 45.74
N GLY A 958 15.26 -17.01 46.51
CA GLY A 958 14.19 -18.01 46.42
C GLY A 958 14.42 -19.17 45.45
N GLY A 959 15.60 -19.33 44.83
CA GLY A 959 15.91 -20.50 44.00
C GLY A 959 16.46 -20.18 42.62
N GLY A 960 16.36 -18.93 42.16
CA GLY A 960 17.00 -18.42 40.94
C GLY A 960 16.37 -18.90 39.63
N ALA A 961 16.60 -18.12 38.56
CA ALA A 961 16.38 -18.58 37.20
C ALA A 961 17.58 -19.39 36.69
N ARG A 962 17.30 -20.46 35.95
CA ARG A 962 18.31 -21.33 35.33
C ARG A 962 17.90 -21.72 33.92
N ILE A 963 18.88 -22.08 33.11
CA ILE A 963 18.69 -22.68 31.79
C ILE A 963 18.67 -24.19 31.94
N VAL A 964 17.72 -24.83 31.30
CA VAL A 964 17.54 -26.28 31.26
C VAL A 964 17.72 -26.76 29.83
N ALA A 965 18.44 -27.86 29.65
CA ALA A 965 18.48 -28.60 28.41
C ALA A 965 17.90 -30.00 28.63
N LEU A 966 16.83 -30.33 27.93
CA LEU A 966 16.23 -31.66 27.91
C LEU A 966 16.70 -32.44 26.68
N ASN A 967 16.80 -33.75 26.81
CA ASN A 967 16.84 -34.65 25.66
C ASN A 967 15.46 -34.67 25.00
N ALA A 968 15.36 -34.35 23.71
CA ALA A 968 14.07 -34.24 23.01
C ALA A 968 13.31 -35.57 22.93
N ALA A 969 14.01 -36.71 22.85
CA ALA A 969 13.39 -38.02 22.72
C ALA A 969 12.85 -38.55 24.05
N THR A 970 13.54 -38.31 25.17
CA THR A 970 13.22 -38.90 26.48
C THR A 970 12.65 -37.92 27.50
N GLY A 971 12.80 -36.61 27.29
CA GLY A 971 12.45 -35.58 28.26
C GLY A 971 13.41 -35.50 29.46
N ALA A 972 14.48 -36.31 29.48
CA ALA A 972 15.44 -36.32 30.57
C ALA A 972 16.31 -35.06 30.56
N VAL A 973 16.59 -34.50 31.74
CA VAL A 973 17.49 -33.37 31.90
C VAL A 973 18.91 -33.78 31.49
N SER A 974 19.44 -33.16 30.46
CA SER A 974 20.82 -33.34 30.00
C SER A 974 21.79 -32.52 30.85
N TRP A 975 21.44 -31.26 31.10
CA TRP A 975 22.17 -30.37 32.02
C TRP A 975 21.28 -29.22 32.46
N THR A 976 21.67 -28.56 33.55
CA THR A 976 21.13 -27.27 33.96
C THR A 976 22.28 -26.31 34.23
N SER A 977 22.08 -25.01 33.97
CA SER A 977 23.08 -23.99 34.20
C SER A 977 22.43 -22.74 34.80
N PRO A 978 22.97 -22.16 35.89
CA PRO A 978 22.44 -20.91 36.41
C PRO A 978 22.65 -19.79 35.39
N ILE A 979 21.74 -18.82 35.34
CA ILE A 979 21.93 -17.64 34.50
C ILE A 979 23.06 -16.78 35.10
N THR A 980 24.12 -16.52 34.33
CA THR A 980 25.28 -15.78 34.84
C THR A 980 24.90 -14.30 34.98
N ARG A 981 25.11 -13.73 36.18
CA ARG A 981 24.61 -12.41 36.64
C ARG A 981 23.09 -12.33 36.88
N ASN A 982 22.65 -12.95 37.97
CA ASN A 982 21.44 -12.50 38.66
C ASN A 982 21.76 -11.16 39.32
N VAL A 983 21.43 -10.06 38.66
CA VAL A 983 21.59 -8.73 39.25
C VAL A 983 20.21 -8.28 39.71
N ASP A 984 20.13 -7.64 40.87
CA ASP A 984 18.96 -6.91 41.39
C ASP A 984 18.57 -5.68 40.51
N LEU A 985 18.79 -5.77 39.20
CA LEU A 985 18.43 -4.78 38.20
C LEU A 985 16.94 -4.93 37.88
N GLN A 986 16.26 -3.82 37.65
CA GLN A 986 14.87 -3.84 37.18
C GLN A 986 14.85 -4.24 35.70
N TYR A 987 14.60 -5.52 35.43
CA TYR A 987 14.31 -6.07 34.10
C TYR A 987 12.80 -5.89 33.82
N GLN A 988 12.42 -5.47 32.61
CA GLN A 988 11.00 -5.27 32.28
C GLN A 988 10.50 -6.00 31.03
N TRP A 989 11.28 -6.26 29.97
CA TRP A 989 10.65 -6.61 28.67
C TRP A 989 11.04 -7.89 27.96
N ALA A 990 12.25 -8.41 28.09
CA ALA A 990 12.62 -9.51 27.20
C ALA A 990 13.76 -10.36 27.75
N VAL A 991 13.49 -11.66 27.81
CA VAL A 991 14.49 -12.73 27.83
C VAL A 991 14.20 -13.65 26.65
N PHE A 992 15.18 -13.82 25.79
CA PHE A 992 15.09 -14.69 24.62
C PHE A 992 16.27 -15.66 24.60
N LEU A 993 16.04 -16.84 24.04
CA LEU A 993 17.04 -17.88 23.91
C LEU A 993 17.08 -18.35 22.46
N ALA A 994 18.23 -18.22 21.81
CA ALA A 994 18.41 -18.60 20.41
C ALA A 994 19.57 -19.60 20.28
N ARG A 995 19.47 -20.55 19.34
CA ARG A 995 20.40 -21.68 19.24
C ARG A 995 20.89 -21.89 17.81
N ARG A 996 22.22 -21.94 17.61
CA ARG A 996 22.84 -22.36 16.34
C ARG A 996 24.21 -22.99 16.51
N GLY A 997 24.53 -24.05 15.77
CA GLY A 997 25.88 -24.66 15.78
C GLY A 997 26.15 -25.42 17.08
N ASN A 998 27.02 -24.95 17.97
CA ASN A 998 27.12 -25.39 19.39
C ASN A 998 26.86 -24.24 20.39
N THR A 999 26.41 -23.09 19.90
CA THR A 999 26.20 -21.87 20.67
C THR A 999 24.72 -21.68 20.96
N LEU A 1000 24.40 -21.44 22.22
CA LEU A 1000 23.12 -20.99 22.74
C LEU A 1000 23.30 -19.54 23.23
N LEU A 1001 22.53 -18.59 22.68
CA LEU A 1001 22.62 -17.17 23.00
C LEU A 1001 21.40 -16.74 23.81
N LEU A 1002 21.66 -16.31 25.05
CA LEU A 1002 20.69 -15.67 25.93
C LEU A 1002 20.77 -14.15 25.73
N THR A 1003 19.63 -13.51 25.45
CA THR A 1003 19.49 -12.05 25.37
C THR A 1003 18.57 -11.54 26.45
N ARG A 1004 18.97 -10.47 27.15
CA ARG A 1004 18.25 -9.86 28.26
C ARG A 1004 18.19 -8.34 28.11
N SER A 1005 17.22 -7.69 28.74
CA SER A 1005 17.13 -6.22 28.80
C SER A 1005 16.86 -5.68 30.20
N TYR A 1006 17.60 -4.65 30.62
CA TYR A 1006 17.51 -4.06 31.97
C TYR A 1006 17.51 -2.54 31.92
N TYR A 1007 17.01 -1.90 32.99
CA TYR A 1007 17.11 -0.46 33.15
C TYR A 1007 18.26 -0.04 34.06
N LYS A 1008 18.88 1.09 33.73
CA LYS A 1008 19.90 1.74 34.55
C LYS A 1008 19.78 3.24 34.47
N THR A 1009 19.69 3.91 35.62
CA THR A 1009 19.76 5.37 35.69
C THR A 1009 21.20 5.81 35.44
N ASN A 1010 21.40 6.77 34.54
CA ASN A 1010 22.68 7.42 34.33
C ASN A 1010 22.90 8.46 35.45
N PRO A 1011 23.96 8.33 36.26
CA PRO A 1011 24.25 9.30 37.31
C PRO A 1011 24.55 10.72 36.80
N ALA A 1012 24.98 10.86 35.53
CA ALA A 1012 25.42 12.14 34.97
C ALA A 1012 24.27 13.06 34.52
N ASP A 1013 23.12 12.50 34.12
CA ASP A 1013 21.95 13.27 33.67
C ASP A 1013 20.64 12.88 34.40
N GLY A 1014 20.69 11.89 35.30
CA GLY A 1014 19.53 11.41 36.05
C GLY A 1014 18.51 10.63 35.20
N LEU A 1015 18.79 10.35 33.93
CA LEU A 1015 17.85 9.69 33.02
C LEU A 1015 17.90 8.16 33.14
N LEU A 1016 16.74 7.53 32.97
CA LEU A 1016 16.60 6.07 32.97
C LEU A 1016 16.84 5.50 31.57
N TYR A 1017 17.88 4.68 31.41
CA TYR A 1017 18.25 4.05 30.15
C TYR A 1017 17.89 2.57 30.14
N ARG A 1018 17.38 2.07 29.01
CA ARG A 1018 17.31 0.62 28.77
C ARG A 1018 18.61 0.14 28.11
N LEU A 1019 19.15 -0.96 28.63
CA LEU A 1019 20.35 -1.62 28.14
C LEU A 1019 20.06 -3.10 27.85
N TYR A 1020 20.88 -3.72 27.01
CA TYR A 1020 20.81 -5.14 26.67
C TYR A 1020 22.05 -5.89 27.16
N ASP A 1021 21.87 -7.14 27.54
CA ASP A 1021 22.94 -8.03 28.00
C ASP A 1021 22.88 -9.37 27.27
N PHE A 1022 24.05 -9.90 26.91
CA PHE A 1022 24.19 -11.09 26.08
C PHE A 1022 25.10 -12.11 26.75
N GLU A 1023 24.68 -13.36 26.76
CA GLU A 1023 25.44 -14.49 27.29
C GLU A 1023 25.39 -15.64 26.28
N ALA A 1024 26.57 -16.07 25.82
CA ALA A 1024 26.70 -17.24 24.97
C ALA A 1024 27.12 -18.46 25.81
N ILE A 1025 26.48 -19.57 25.54
CA ILE A 1025 26.58 -20.81 26.31
C ILE A 1025 26.84 -21.95 25.34
N ASN A 1026 27.67 -22.90 25.74
CA ASN A 1026 27.86 -24.14 25.01
C ASN A 1026 26.59 -25.00 25.17
N ALA A 1027 25.88 -25.24 24.08
CA ALA A 1027 24.62 -25.97 24.10
C ALA A 1027 24.76 -27.45 24.51
N LEU A 1028 25.96 -28.03 24.37
CA LEU A 1028 26.23 -29.41 24.74
C LEU A 1028 26.48 -29.57 26.24
N THR A 1029 27.20 -28.62 26.84
CA THR A 1029 27.70 -28.72 28.24
C THR A 1029 27.01 -27.78 29.23
N GLY A 1030 26.31 -26.75 28.76
CA GLY A 1030 25.71 -25.70 29.60
C GLY A 1030 26.72 -24.69 30.14
N GLN A 1031 27.99 -24.79 29.78
CA GLN A 1031 29.02 -23.87 30.26
C GLN A 1031 28.96 -22.53 29.51
N SER A 1032 28.98 -21.43 30.26
CA SER A 1032 29.12 -20.09 29.68
C SER A 1032 30.43 -19.99 28.88
N LEU A 1033 30.31 -19.61 27.61
CA LEU A 1033 31.42 -19.30 26.72
C LEU A 1033 31.92 -17.89 26.98
N TRP A 1034 30.99 -16.93 27.02
CA TRP A 1034 31.26 -15.54 27.34
C TRP A 1034 29.99 -14.83 27.79
N VAL A 1035 30.18 -13.79 28.59
CA VAL A 1035 29.13 -12.85 28.99
C VAL A 1035 29.61 -11.46 28.59
N HIS A 1036 28.85 -10.78 27.75
CA HIS A 1036 29.19 -9.44 27.31
C HIS A 1036 28.38 -8.40 28.09
N PRO A 1037 28.90 -7.82 29.20
CA PRO A 1037 28.31 -6.59 29.72
C PRO A 1037 28.28 -5.58 28.59
N TYR A 1038 27.15 -4.94 28.33
CA TYR A 1038 27.15 -3.71 27.54
C TYR A 1038 28.31 -2.80 28.04
N GLN A 1039 29.35 -2.63 27.24
CA GLN A 1039 30.42 -1.68 27.55
C GLN A 1039 29.84 -0.30 27.28
N ALA A 1040 29.71 0.51 28.34
CA ALA A 1040 29.60 1.95 28.17
C ALA A 1040 30.81 2.41 27.38
N ALA A 1041 30.65 2.61 26.08
CA ALA A 1041 31.64 3.30 25.28
C ALA A 1041 31.93 4.63 25.99
N LYS A 1042 33.21 4.90 26.22
CA LYS A 1042 33.66 6.14 26.86
C LYS A 1042 32.99 7.32 26.14
N SER A 1043 32.43 8.24 26.94
CA SER A 1043 31.76 9.49 26.55
C SER A 1043 30.46 9.35 25.74
N GLY A 1044 29.33 9.66 26.37
CA GLY A 1044 28.10 10.12 25.69
C GLY A 1044 27.22 9.06 25.02
N GLU A 1045 27.63 7.79 24.97
CA GLU A 1045 26.91 6.73 24.25
C GLU A 1045 25.99 5.89 25.16
N TYR A 1046 25.09 6.55 25.87
CA TYR A 1046 23.94 5.87 26.45
C TYR A 1046 22.92 5.57 25.34
N TYR A 1047 22.94 4.35 24.79
CA TYR A 1047 21.90 3.88 23.87
C TYR A 1047 20.69 3.35 24.66
N GLY A 1048 20.02 4.26 25.36
CA GLY A 1048 18.58 4.14 25.57
C GLY A 1048 17.94 5.31 24.85
N LEU A 1049 16.82 5.04 24.21
CA LEU A 1049 16.01 6.05 23.57
C LEU A 1049 15.75 7.19 24.56
N ARG A 1050 16.30 8.38 24.29
CA ARG A 1050 15.75 9.61 24.85
C ARG A 1050 14.28 9.63 24.44
N ASN A 1051 13.39 9.72 25.43
CA ASN A 1051 11.95 9.55 25.34
C ASN A 1051 11.52 8.09 25.33
N GLY A 1052 10.63 7.72 26.26
CA GLY A 1052 9.95 6.43 26.37
C GLY A 1052 9.08 6.07 25.15
N LYS A 1053 9.71 5.98 23.98
CA LYS A 1053 9.24 5.31 22.78
C LYS A 1053 9.76 3.89 22.88
N ASN A 1054 8.82 2.98 23.12
CA ASN A 1054 9.03 1.56 23.27
C ASN A 1054 9.53 0.97 21.94
N THR A 1055 10.84 0.97 21.64
CA THR A 1055 11.32 -0.10 20.74
C THR A 1055 11.40 -1.36 21.59
N LEU A 1056 10.50 -2.29 21.29
CA LEU A 1056 10.61 -3.67 21.74
C LEU A 1056 11.97 -4.17 21.26
N GLY A 1057 12.79 -4.69 22.18
CA GLY A 1057 14.05 -5.32 21.78
C GLY A 1057 13.78 -6.46 20.83
N SER A 1058 14.48 -6.50 19.69
CA SER A 1058 14.38 -7.59 18.73
C SER A 1058 14.95 -8.88 19.33
N ARG A 1059 14.30 -10.02 19.09
CA ARG A 1059 14.91 -11.35 19.30
C ARG A 1059 16.29 -11.39 18.61
N PRO A 1060 17.33 -11.96 19.24
CA PRO A 1060 18.65 -12.03 18.62
C PRO A 1060 18.60 -12.93 17.38
N ILE A 1061 19.27 -12.52 16.31
CA ILE A 1061 19.42 -13.33 15.11
C ILE A 1061 20.81 -13.97 15.14
N LEU A 1062 20.89 -15.31 15.06
CA LEU A 1062 22.16 -16.02 14.95
C LEU A 1062 22.44 -16.39 13.48
N MET A 1063 23.44 -15.74 12.89
CA MET A 1063 23.93 -15.94 11.52
C MET A 1063 25.33 -16.52 11.56
N GLU A 1064 25.43 -17.85 11.51
CA GLU A 1064 26.72 -18.55 11.64
C GLU A 1064 27.47 -18.10 12.91
N ASP A 1065 28.64 -17.50 12.75
CA ASP A 1065 29.51 -17.01 13.83
C ASP A 1065 29.21 -15.55 14.23
N VAL A 1066 28.10 -14.99 13.75
CA VAL A 1066 27.66 -13.61 13.99
C VAL A 1066 26.28 -13.61 14.66
N PHE A 1067 26.07 -12.73 15.62
CA PHE A 1067 24.76 -12.40 16.15
C PHE A 1067 24.38 -10.96 15.78
N TYR A 1068 23.10 -10.74 15.49
CA TYR A 1068 22.51 -9.41 15.34
C TYR A 1068 21.48 -9.17 16.44
N ALA A 1069 21.63 -8.06 17.15
CA ALA A 1069 20.64 -7.62 18.14
C ALA A 1069 20.67 -6.10 18.27
N THR A 1070 19.48 -5.47 18.24
CA THR A 1070 19.32 -4.05 18.58
C THR A 1070 20.29 -3.14 17.81
N SER A 1071 20.39 -3.35 16.49
CA SER A 1071 21.25 -2.62 15.54
C SER A 1071 22.77 -2.90 15.60
N ASN A 1072 23.21 -3.84 16.43
CA ASN A 1072 24.61 -4.25 16.54
C ASN A 1072 24.84 -5.65 15.98
N PHE A 1073 25.98 -5.84 15.33
CA PHE A 1073 26.52 -7.14 14.93
C PHE A 1073 27.70 -7.49 15.83
N GLY A 1074 27.69 -8.67 16.41
CA GLY A 1074 28.80 -9.20 17.22
C GLY A 1074 29.15 -10.63 16.82
N SER A 1075 30.34 -11.08 17.17
CA SER A 1075 30.74 -12.47 17.01
C SER A 1075 30.03 -13.34 18.06
N SER A 1076 29.31 -14.37 17.63
CA SER A 1076 28.66 -15.34 18.53
C SER A 1076 29.70 -16.22 19.26
N ILE A 1077 30.92 -16.32 18.72
CA ILE A 1077 32.05 -17.06 19.32
C ILE A 1077 32.76 -16.24 20.40
N THR A 1078 33.01 -14.95 20.16
CA THR A 1078 33.88 -14.13 21.02
C THR A 1078 33.15 -13.04 21.81
N GLY A 1079 31.89 -12.77 21.46
CA GLY A 1079 31.08 -11.68 22.01
C GLY A 1079 31.50 -10.28 21.52
N LYS A 1080 32.58 -10.16 20.73
CA LYS A 1080 33.08 -8.86 20.27
C LYS A 1080 32.17 -8.27 19.19
N TYR A 1081 31.79 -7.00 19.35
CA TYR A 1081 31.11 -6.26 18.29
C TYR A 1081 32.02 -6.12 17.07
N VAL A 1082 31.47 -6.48 15.90
CA VAL A 1082 32.14 -6.41 14.61
C VAL A 1082 31.64 -5.26 13.75
N ALA A 1083 30.35 -4.91 13.86
CA ALA A 1083 29.76 -3.80 13.14
C ALA A 1083 28.54 -3.23 13.85
N LYS A 1084 28.18 -1.99 13.50
CA LYS A 1084 26.98 -1.32 13.96
C LYS A 1084 26.28 -0.66 12.79
N PHE A 1085 24.96 -0.83 12.70
CA PHE A 1085 24.14 -0.15 11.71
C PHE A 1085 23.26 0.89 12.39
N SER A 1086 23.40 2.16 12.04
CA SER A 1086 22.43 3.18 12.44
C SER A 1086 21.31 3.21 11.40
N LEU A 1087 20.14 2.69 11.76
CA LEU A 1087 18.97 2.74 10.89
C LEU A 1087 18.33 4.13 10.96
N THR A 1088 18.31 4.87 9.85
CA THR A 1088 17.56 6.14 9.71
C THR A 1088 16.05 5.92 9.69
N THR A 1089 15.60 4.69 9.43
CA THR A 1089 14.20 4.25 9.44
C THR A 1089 14.10 3.06 10.37
N GLY A 1090 13.30 3.13 11.44
CA GLY A 1090 13.17 2.08 12.47
C GLY A 1090 12.53 0.77 11.98
N ASP A 1091 12.96 0.26 10.83
CA ASP A 1091 12.48 -0.92 10.15
C ASP A 1091 13.62 -1.96 10.07
N PRO A 1092 13.50 -3.12 10.73
CA PRO A 1092 14.50 -4.19 10.71
C PRO A 1092 14.79 -4.71 9.29
N ILE A 1093 13.83 -4.57 8.36
CA ILE A 1093 13.97 -5.02 6.96
C ILE A 1093 15.03 -4.18 6.22
N GLY A 1094 15.19 -2.90 6.58
CA GLY A 1094 16.25 -2.04 6.04
C GLY A 1094 17.66 -2.52 6.41
N ALA A 1095 17.83 -3.24 7.53
CA ALA A 1095 19.13 -3.80 7.91
C ALA A 1095 19.53 -5.00 7.04
N LEU A 1096 18.58 -5.79 6.54
CA LEU A 1096 18.87 -6.91 5.64
C LEU A 1096 19.14 -6.44 4.21
N ILE A 1097 18.48 -5.38 3.76
CA ILE A 1097 18.71 -4.79 2.43
C ILE A 1097 20.02 -3.97 2.39
N GLY A 1098 20.39 -3.30 3.48
CA GLY A 1098 21.64 -2.53 3.59
C GLY A 1098 22.92 -3.36 3.56
N ILE A 1099 22.84 -4.67 3.80
CA ILE A 1099 23.97 -5.62 3.67
C ILE A 1099 24.40 -5.76 2.21
N GLY A 1100 23.51 -5.51 1.25
CA GLY A 1100 23.81 -5.61 -0.18
C GLY A 1100 24.58 -4.42 -0.79
N THR A 1101 24.77 -3.32 -0.05
CA THR A 1101 25.39 -2.09 -0.59
C THR A 1101 26.77 -1.77 -0.03
N HIS A 1102 27.27 -2.55 0.92
CA HIS A 1102 28.61 -2.37 1.48
C HIS A 1102 29.41 -3.67 1.38
N ASP A 1103 30.17 -3.79 0.30
CA ASP A 1103 31.38 -4.62 0.22
C ASP A 1103 32.39 -4.12 1.26
N LYS A 1104 32.23 -4.48 2.55
CA LYS A 1104 33.31 -4.45 3.55
C LYS A 1104 33.14 -5.52 4.62
#